data_AF-A0A1S8BLX2-F1
#
_entry.id   AF-A0A1S8BLX2-F1
#
_cell.length_a   1.000
_cell.length_b   1.000
_cell.length_c   1.000
_cell.angle_alpha   90.00
_cell.angle_beta   90.00
_cell.angle_gamma   90.00
#
_symmetry.space_group_name_H-M   'P 1'
#
loop_
_entity.id
_entity.type
_entity.pdbx_description
1 polymer ?
#
loop_
_entity_poly.entity_id
_entity_poly.type
_entity_poly.pdbx_seq_one_letter_code
_entity_poly.pdbx_strand_id
1 'polypeptide(L)'
;MQALVYSMHDMHVDLNSGILAAFSFASPYYITSASVDGKTDPQIYLWDDIWQRAPGDPEPGAISTINGRDVIEVLTEFAALNSQGTLEPHADWNQLFSHPAQDIQGTLNVFSGGATFYPGDELEFVFKNGSNITTNWIAIYNSVDDTGPLTTGGDFYNYFVLGQYPQAYYDALEAAQNATSTDDSTSDSSTDDTSSDDTTSDDTSSDDSSTDSSWNFDSYGAYPDNPDIVQPDLSVAGGGVLTGYFFNETSTAVLSIPSFDQYGDNIGLFDETVGWFVDNATARNLSRCVIDLQQNSGGLTLLAFITFAWFFPQTTPFHGSRRRSFDLANSLGRFTTDFWSSLQPGTTDYDDWYDSLASDEWVVTDRLNADTGDNFTSWAEFYGPRTYHGDDFSLTEQYNLSSPVFADTAFNGWYLDPEHWGQAPWRPDQIVLLTDGTCSSTCALFVELMTNQIGVRTIAMGGRPGPGPMQTASGSRGALSYTASDIDIDIDWVNGRMDLNDNPSNETAFANLRPLRERDTGMWITYAGLNLRDQIREADDTPLQFKYEAANCRLYYTLDNVWNMTTLWHDAAAAAFSSDNASSACVANSTGYAATNAVSTTAPPPAPNITVPTINDAFLSNTADYVLGDDSGNHPLLAGTTSSLSSSSLQLCTSAGKCPTGLTGTCQDVAIQCPGAKKAVTRSVCMTRCSSVNGNADCAAQGTGCTGLDSGRKDGQVASTSASGSGGGALAKGFNRNVGRGYCKPKITPVRGAEVVKALACPR
;
A
#
# COMPACT_ATOMS: atom_id res chain seq x y z
N MET A 1 11.67 -11.25 12.79
CA MET A 1 12.13 -10.03 12.08
C MET A 1 10.96 -9.09 11.82
N GLN A 2 9.89 -9.51 11.13
CA GLN A 2 8.72 -8.64 10.88
C GLN A 2 8.17 -7.92 12.12
N ALA A 3 7.96 -8.63 13.23
CA ALA A 3 7.48 -8.01 14.47
C ALA A 3 8.43 -6.93 15.03
N LEU A 4 9.74 -7.07 14.79
CA LEU A 4 10.73 -6.05 15.16
C LEU A 4 10.62 -4.82 14.26
N VAL A 5 10.38 -5.01 12.95
CA VAL A 5 10.15 -3.92 11.99
C VAL A 5 8.91 -3.12 12.41
N TYR A 6 7.78 -3.79 12.68
CA TYR A 6 6.56 -3.10 13.14
C TYR A 6 6.73 -2.41 14.50
N SER A 7 7.61 -2.92 15.37
CA SER A 7 7.93 -2.26 16.65
C SER A 7 8.75 -0.97 16.52
N MET A 8 9.22 -0.61 15.31
CA MET A 8 9.87 0.68 15.07
C MET A 8 8.86 1.83 14.94
N HIS A 9 7.59 1.52 14.67
CA HIS A 9 6.51 2.50 14.53
C HIS A 9 6.76 3.59 13.48
N ASP A 10 7.36 3.20 12.35
CA ASP A 10 7.69 4.07 11.22
C ASP A 10 7.30 3.38 9.92
N MET A 11 6.37 3.97 9.17
CA MET A 11 5.87 3.41 7.90
C MET A 11 6.89 3.46 6.74
N HIS A 12 8.02 4.16 6.87
CA HIS A 12 9.13 4.02 5.92
C HIS A 12 9.98 2.78 6.21
N VAL A 13 9.93 2.26 7.44
CA VAL A 13 10.67 1.05 7.82
C VAL A 13 9.76 -0.16 7.63
N ASP A 14 9.91 -0.81 6.48
CA ASP A 14 9.10 -1.96 6.08
C ASP A 14 9.95 -3.08 5.52
N LEU A 15 9.40 -4.30 5.52
CA LEU A 15 10.07 -5.50 5.07
C LEU A 15 9.06 -6.46 4.44
N ASN A 16 9.28 -6.78 3.17
CA ASN A 16 8.69 -7.93 2.51
C ASN A 16 9.79 -8.96 2.26
N SER A 17 9.77 -10.04 3.04
CA SER A 17 10.73 -11.12 2.91
C SER A 17 10.17 -12.44 3.42
N GLY A 18 10.73 -13.54 2.92
CA GLY A 18 10.41 -14.87 3.40
C GLY A 18 8.94 -15.28 3.22
N ILE A 19 8.50 -16.21 4.07
CA ILE A 19 7.13 -16.74 4.06
C ILE A 19 6.06 -15.68 4.36
N LEU A 20 6.38 -14.65 5.14
CA LEU A 20 5.40 -13.61 5.52
C LEU A 20 5.08 -12.66 4.36
N ALA A 21 5.92 -12.60 3.34
CA ALA A 21 5.62 -11.84 2.12
C ALA A 21 4.68 -12.62 1.16
N ALA A 22 4.55 -13.93 1.32
CA ALA A 22 3.79 -14.77 0.39
C ALA A 22 2.27 -14.57 0.53
N PHE A 23 1.81 -14.38 1.76
CA PHE A 23 0.39 -14.27 2.07
C PHE A 23 0.10 -13.12 3.03
N SER A 24 -1.05 -12.47 2.83
CA SER A 24 -1.73 -11.73 3.87
C SER A 24 -3.04 -12.42 4.23
N PHE A 25 -3.65 -12.02 5.34
CA PHE A 25 -4.89 -12.60 5.85
C PHE A 25 -6.01 -11.57 5.88
N ALA A 26 -7.22 -12.04 5.60
CA ALA A 26 -8.40 -11.20 5.45
C ALA A 26 -9.61 -11.82 6.15
N SER A 27 -10.32 -11.00 6.92
CA SER A 27 -11.71 -11.29 7.25
C SER A 27 -12.55 -11.11 5.97
N PRO A 28 -13.42 -12.08 5.62
CA PRO A 28 -14.37 -11.91 4.53
C PRO A 28 -15.44 -10.85 4.81
N TYR A 29 -15.53 -10.37 6.05
CA TYR A 29 -16.41 -9.29 6.46
C TYR A 29 -15.60 -8.06 6.84
N TYR A 30 -16.02 -6.93 6.28
CA TYR A 30 -15.51 -5.61 6.62
C TYR A 30 -16.22 -5.08 7.87
N ILE A 31 -15.48 -4.35 8.69
CA ILE A 31 -15.98 -3.76 9.94
C ILE A 31 -15.76 -2.25 9.96
N THR A 32 -16.56 -1.55 10.73
CA THR A 32 -16.38 -0.12 11.02
C THR A 32 -16.61 0.20 12.49
N SER A 33 -16.00 1.30 12.95
CA SER A 33 -16.09 1.77 14.34
C SER A 33 -16.82 3.10 14.38
N ALA A 34 -18.01 3.14 14.98
CA ALA A 34 -18.86 4.34 15.01
C ALA A 34 -19.52 4.53 16.38
N SER A 35 -19.65 5.78 16.79
CA SER A 35 -20.42 6.21 17.96
C SER A 35 -21.87 6.49 17.56
N VAL A 36 -22.81 6.22 18.45
CA VAL A 36 -24.23 6.51 18.19
C VAL A 36 -24.56 8.00 18.25
N ASP A 37 -23.73 8.81 18.91
CA ASP A 37 -23.96 10.24 19.16
C ASP A 37 -22.68 11.10 19.07
N GLY A 38 -21.55 10.50 18.69
CA GLY A 38 -20.24 11.15 18.66
C GLY A 38 -19.63 11.41 20.05
N LYS A 39 -20.26 10.91 21.13
CA LYS A 39 -19.87 11.14 22.52
C LYS A 39 -19.63 9.87 23.31
N THR A 40 -20.57 8.95 23.21
CA THR A 40 -20.45 7.61 23.74
C THR A 40 -19.34 6.87 23.00
N ASP A 41 -18.68 5.96 23.71
CA ASP A 41 -17.63 5.13 23.12
C ASP A 41 -18.15 4.42 21.86
N PRO A 42 -17.35 4.42 20.77
CA PRO A 42 -17.75 3.80 19.53
C PRO A 42 -17.90 2.29 19.69
N GLN A 43 -18.86 1.75 18.96
CA GLN A 43 -19.09 0.32 18.84
C GLN A 43 -18.66 -0.17 17.47
N ILE A 44 -18.47 -1.47 17.34
CA ILE A 44 -18.05 -2.10 16.10
C ILE A 44 -19.26 -2.66 15.38
N TYR A 45 -19.39 -2.35 14.09
CA TYR A 45 -20.47 -2.80 13.23
C TYR A 45 -19.89 -3.49 11.99
N LEU A 46 -20.69 -4.34 11.35
CA LEU A 46 -20.39 -4.75 9.98
C LEU A 46 -20.55 -3.55 9.06
N TRP A 47 -19.57 -3.34 8.17
CA TRP A 47 -19.61 -2.26 7.19
C TRP A 47 -20.87 -2.31 6.31
N ASP A 48 -21.30 -3.52 5.95
CA ASP A 48 -22.51 -3.77 5.14
C ASP A 48 -23.80 -3.21 5.74
N ASP A 49 -23.87 -3.15 7.08
CA ASP A 49 -25.02 -2.62 7.79
C ASP A 49 -24.98 -1.09 7.89
N ILE A 50 -23.90 -0.45 7.41
CA ILE A 50 -23.60 0.96 7.59
C ILE A 50 -23.71 1.74 6.27
N TRP A 51 -23.03 1.31 5.21
CA TRP A 51 -22.98 2.10 3.97
C TRP A 51 -24.34 2.23 3.27
N GLN A 52 -25.28 1.31 3.55
CA GLN A 52 -26.65 1.34 3.00
C GLN A 52 -27.63 2.16 3.85
N ARG A 53 -27.17 2.74 4.98
CA ARG A 53 -28.04 3.46 5.90
C ARG A 53 -28.36 4.85 5.39
N ALA A 54 -29.59 5.29 5.68
CA ALA A 54 -29.96 6.69 5.65
C ALA A 54 -29.85 7.32 7.05
N PRO A 55 -29.57 8.63 7.15
CA PRO A 55 -29.60 9.34 8.43
C PRO A 55 -30.93 9.13 9.17
N GLY A 56 -30.85 8.73 10.45
CA GLY A 56 -32.02 8.45 11.28
C GLY A 56 -32.56 7.01 11.22
N ASP A 57 -31.96 6.12 10.44
CA ASP A 57 -32.28 4.68 10.49
C ASP A 57 -32.01 4.09 11.90
N PRO A 58 -32.67 2.98 12.30
CA PRO A 58 -32.42 2.33 13.59
C PRO A 58 -30.98 1.84 13.71
N GLU A 59 -30.35 1.94 14.88
CA GLU A 59 -28.96 1.46 15.12
C GLU A 59 -28.78 0.00 14.63
N PRO A 60 -27.70 -0.32 13.87
CA PRO A 60 -27.45 -1.69 13.44
C PRO A 60 -26.98 -2.57 14.60
N GLY A 61 -26.94 -3.89 14.38
CA GLY A 61 -26.45 -4.82 15.39
C GLY A 61 -24.95 -4.61 15.62
N ALA A 62 -24.55 -4.07 16.76
CA ALA A 62 -23.14 -4.00 17.12
C ALA A 62 -22.57 -5.39 17.44
N ILE A 63 -21.32 -5.62 17.04
CA ILE A 63 -20.54 -6.79 17.40
C ILE A 63 -20.18 -6.69 18.89
N SER A 64 -20.38 -7.77 19.61
CA SER A 64 -20.07 -7.88 21.04
C SER A 64 -18.78 -8.65 21.28
N THR A 65 -18.60 -9.77 20.59
CA THR A 65 -17.41 -10.61 20.72
C THR A 65 -16.94 -11.13 19.38
N ILE A 66 -15.64 -11.36 19.28
CA ILE A 66 -14.99 -12.12 18.21
C ILE A 66 -14.37 -13.35 18.85
N ASN A 67 -14.72 -14.55 18.36
CA ASN A 67 -14.23 -15.84 18.90
C ASN A 67 -14.41 -15.95 20.43
N GLY A 68 -15.54 -15.47 20.94
CA GLY A 68 -15.89 -15.51 22.37
C GLY A 68 -15.15 -14.52 23.27
N ARG A 69 -14.29 -13.63 22.72
CA ARG A 69 -13.59 -12.55 23.44
C ARG A 69 -14.18 -11.20 23.12
N ASP A 70 -14.10 -10.25 24.04
CA ASP A 70 -14.59 -8.88 23.83
C ASP A 70 -14.01 -8.26 22.55
N VAL A 71 -14.88 -7.67 21.72
CA VAL A 71 -14.47 -7.17 20.39
C VAL A 71 -13.42 -6.06 20.49
N ILE A 72 -13.48 -5.19 21.51
CA ILE A 72 -12.53 -4.08 21.65
C ILE A 72 -11.16 -4.62 22.08
N GLU A 73 -11.13 -5.60 22.97
CA GLU A 73 -9.89 -6.29 23.37
C GLU A 73 -9.23 -6.98 22.17
N VAL A 74 -10.00 -7.76 21.40
CA VAL A 74 -9.48 -8.50 20.23
C VAL A 74 -8.92 -7.54 19.18
N LEU A 75 -9.66 -6.49 18.82
CA LEU A 75 -9.22 -5.54 17.80
C LEU A 75 -8.04 -4.69 18.27
N THR A 76 -7.95 -4.38 19.58
CA THR A 76 -6.80 -3.68 20.14
C THR A 76 -5.51 -4.49 19.99
N GLU A 77 -5.57 -5.79 20.28
CA GLU A 77 -4.45 -6.71 20.09
C GLU A 77 -4.14 -6.92 18.60
N PHE A 78 -5.18 -7.05 17.77
CA PHE A 78 -5.05 -7.25 16.33
C PHE A 78 -4.35 -6.07 15.65
N ALA A 79 -4.75 -4.84 15.97
CA ALA A 79 -4.09 -3.62 15.49
C ALA A 79 -2.63 -3.55 15.91
N ALA A 80 -2.34 -3.79 17.19
CA ALA A 80 -0.97 -3.74 17.69
C ALA A 80 -0.04 -4.76 17.01
N LEU A 81 -0.60 -5.89 16.54
CA LEU A 81 0.17 -6.93 15.86
C LEU A 81 0.28 -6.72 14.34
N ASN A 82 -0.79 -6.27 13.69
CA ASN A 82 -0.92 -6.31 12.22
C ASN A 82 -0.94 -4.96 11.53
N SER A 83 -1.19 -3.85 12.23
CA SER A 83 -1.13 -2.53 11.59
C SER A 83 0.32 -2.20 11.23
N GLN A 84 0.50 -1.44 10.15
CA GLN A 84 1.82 -0.91 9.77
C GLN A 84 2.18 0.13 10.83
N GLY A 85 2.93 -0.32 11.84
CA GLY A 85 2.98 0.30 13.17
C GLY A 85 3.13 1.82 13.13
N THR A 86 2.19 2.51 13.76
CA THR A 86 2.20 3.98 13.90
C THR A 86 2.68 4.37 15.29
N LEU A 87 3.14 5.61 15.44
CA LEU A 87 3.57 6.16 16.74
C LEU A 87 2.42 6.28 17.75
N GLU A 88 1.16 6.14 17.31
CA GLU A 88 -0.01 6.24 18.15
C GLU A 88 -1.00 5.08 17.95
N PRO A 89 -1.36 4.36 19.02
CA PRO A 89 -2.27 3.21 18.93
C PRO A 89 -3.71 3.52 18.45
N HIS A 90 -4.12 4.80 18.46
CA HIS A 90 -5.39 5.25 17.89
C HIS A 90 -5.38 5.21 16.36
N ALA A 91 -4.26 5.51 15.72
CA ALA A 91 -4.12 5.41 14.27
C ALA A 91 -4.02 3.94 13.82
N ASP A 92 -3.27 3.10 14.56
CA ASP A 92 -3.27 1.63 14.33
C ASP A 92 -4.69 1.05 14.40
N TRP A 93 -5.51 1.55 15.33
CA TRP A 93 -6.93 1.18 15.44
C TRP A 93 -7.70 1.60 14.20
N ASN A 94 -7.54 2.85 13.74
CA ASN A 94 -8.22 3.34 12.55
C ASN A 94 -7.89 2.53 11.28
N GLN A 95 -6.67 2.02 11.15
CA GLN A 95 -6.26 1.17 10.02
C GLN A 95 -7.03 -0.16 9.90
N LEU A 96 -7.74 -0.59 10.96
CA LEU A 96 -8.52 -1.83 10.92
C LEU A 96 -9.84 -1.70 10.14
N PHE A 97 -10.38 -0.49 10.03
CA PHE A 97 -11.77 -0.27 9.64
C PHE A 97 -11.87 0.18 8.18
N SER A 98 -13.00 -0.15 7.55
CA SER A 98 -13.34 0.41 6.25
C SER A 98 -13.52 1.92 6.33
N HIS A 99 -12.97 2.62 5.35
CA HIS A 99 -13.10 4.06 5.18
C HIS A 99 -13.33 4.42 3.70
N PRO A 100 -14.21 5.38 3.36
CA PRO A 100 -14.45 5.78 1.97
C PRO A 100 -13.20 6.18 1.19
N ALA A 101 -12.23 6.81 1.86
CA ALA A 101 -10.95 7.19 1.26
C ALA A 101 -10.09 5.98 0.85
N GLN A 102 -10.29 4.79 1.43
CA GLN A 102 -9.60 3.57 0.99
C GLN A 102 -10.19 3.05 -0.33
N ASP A 103 -11.51 3.14 -0.49
CA ASP A 103 -12.20 2.64 -1.69
C ASP A 103 -11.78 3.41 -2.95
N ILE A 104 -11.69 4.75 -2.85
CA ILE A 104 -11.25 5.61 -3.95
C ILE A 104 -9.75 5.46 -4.27
N GLN A 105 -8.97 4.96 -3.30
CA GLN A 105 -7.57 4.61 -3.50
C GLN A 105 -7.38 3.13 -3.94
N GLY A 106 -8.44 2.32 -3.93
CA GLY A 106 -8.36 0.89 -4.23
C GLY A 106 -7.54 0.08 -3.21
N THR A 107 -7.44 0.55 -1.96
CA THR A 107 -6.64 -0.09 -0.91
C THR A 107 -7.52 -0.90 0.06
N LEU A 108 -6.91 -1.88 0.72
CA LEU A 108 -7.59 -2.71 1.74
C LEU A 108 -7.18 -2.26 3.14
N ASN A 109 -8.12 -2.34 4.08
CA ASN A 109 -7.80 -2.16 5.49
C ASN A 109 -7.08 -3.40 6.08
N VAL A 110 -6.50 -3.22 7.27
CA VAL A 110 -5.70 -4.26 7.93
C VAL A 110 -6.54 -5.50 8.28
N PHE A 111 -7.79 -5.34 8.71
CA PHE A 111 -8.63 -6.46 9.14
C PHE A 111 -9.15 -7.33 7.98
N SER A 112 -9.35 -6.73 6.80
CA SER A 112 -9.98 -7.37 5.64
C SER A 112 -9.03 -7.58 4.47
N GLY A 113 -7.71 -7.47 4.68
CA GLY A 113 -6.73 -7.75 3.63
C GLY A 113 -5.27 -7.49 3.98
N GLY A 114 -5.01 -6.60 4.93
CA GLY A 114 -3.65 -6.20 5.29
C GLY A 114 -2.98 -6.98 6.42
N ALA A 115 -3.59 -8.04 6.97
CA ALA A 115 -3.02 -8.72 8.13
C ALA A 115 -1.82 -9.61 7.75
N THR A 116 -0.67 -9.33 8.33
CA THR A 116 0.59 -10.06 8.05
C THR A 116 0.73 -11.34 8.86
N PHE A 117 0.27 -11.35 10.10
CA PHE A 117 0.42 -12.48 11.00
C PHE A 117 -0.82 -13.36 10.97
N TYR A 118 -0.61 -14.68 10.91
CA TYR A 118 -1.70 -15.63 10.85
C TYR A 118 -2.64 -15.51 12.05
N PRO A 119 -3.91 -15.12 11.87
CA PRO A 119 -4.83 -14.86 12.98
C PRO A 119 -5.56 -16.10 13.48
N GLY A 120 -5.40 -17.25 12.81
CA GLY A 120 -6.10 -18.51 13.06
C GLY A 120 -7.08 -18.88 11.94
N ASP A 121 -7.67 -20.08 12.03
CA ASP A 121 -8.57 -20.59 10.98
C ASP A 121 -9.96 -19.95 11.07
N GLU A 122 -10.55 -19.98 12.27
CA GLU A 122 -11.97 -19.67 12.50
C GLU A 122 -12.20 -18.21 12.92
N LEU A 123 -13.33 -17.66 12.47
CA LEU A 123 -13.80 -16.32 12.80
C LEU A 123 -15.31 -16.35 13.10
N GLU A 124 -15.66 -16.10 14.36
CA GLU A 124 -17.05 -15.97 14.82
C GLU A 124 -17.30 -14.55 15.32
N PHE A 125 -18.28 -13.88 14.72
CA PHE A 125 -18.84 -12.63 15.22
C PHE A 125 -20.11 -12.92 16.00
N VAL A 126 -20.20 -12.49 17.26
CA VAL A 126 -21.44 -12.53 18.04
C VAL A 126 -21.93 -11.11 18.28
N PHE A 127 -23.18 -10.83 17.92
CA PHE A 127 -23.80 -9.51 18.00
C PHE A 127 -24.48 -9.29 19.35
N LYS A 128 -24.67 -8.03 19.75
CA LYS A 128 -25.35 -7.68 21.02
C LYS A 128 -26.80 -8.17 21.13
N ASN A 129 -27.46 -8.42 20.00
CA ASN A 129 -28.80 -9.01 19.94
C ASN A 129 -28.78 -10.56 20.12
N GLY A 130 -27.61 -11.18 20.21
CA GLY A 130 -27.40 -12.62 20.37
C GLY A 130 -27.31 -13.42 19.06
N SER A 131 -27.49 -12.82 17.89
CA SER A 131 -27.19 -13.50 16.62
C SER A 131 -25.68 -13.67 16.44
N ASN A 132 -25.26 -14.60 15.59
CA ASN A 132 -23.86 -14.79 15.25
C ASN A 132 -23.65 -15.05 13.75
N ILE A 133 -22.41 -14.84 13.30
CA ILE A 133 -21.90 -15.22 12.00
C ILE A 133 -20.61 -15.99 12.24
N THR A 134 -20.52 -17.21 11.71
CA THR A 134 -19.30 -18.02 11.73
C THR A 134 -18.76 -18.15 10.32
N THR A 135 -17.46 -17.89 10.17
CA THR A 135 -16.72 -17.94 8.91
C THR A 135 -15.27 -18.33 9.19
N ASN A 136 -14.42 -18.32 8.16
CA ASN A 136 -12.98 -18.51 8.29
C ASN A 136 -12.23 -17.28 7.80
N TRP A 137 -11.01 -17.11 8.28
CA TRP A 137 -10.04 -16.20 7.68
C TRP A 137 -9.69 -16.68 6.26
N ILE A 138 -9.44 -15.74 5.37
CA ILE A 138 -8.99 -15.99 4.00
C ILE A 138 -7.50 -15.65 3.94
N ALA A 139 -6.71 -16.49 3.26
CA ALA A 139 -5.35 -16.14 2.86
C ALA A 139 -5.37 -15.54 1.46
N ILE A 140 -4.83 -14.34 1.30
CA ILE A 140 -4.60 -13.67 0.03
C ILE A 140 -3.17 -14.02 -0.39
N TYR A 141 -3.03 -14.58 -1.60
CA TYR A 141 -1.73 -14.82 -2.19
C TYR A 141 -1.22 -13.54 -2.86
N ASN A 142 -0.09 -13.02 -2.38
CA ASN A 142 0.40 -11.68 -2.75
C ASN A 142 1.39 -11.67 -3.92
N SER A 143 1.89 -12.84 -4.34
CA SER A 143 2.80 -12.92 -5.48
C SER A 143 2.05 -13.19 -6.78
N VAL A 144 2.45 -12.49 -7.83
CA VAL A 144 1.93 -12.67 -9.19
C VAL A 144 2.83 -13.55 -10.04
N ASP A 145 4.02 -13.88 -9.54
CA ASP A 145 5.04 -14.61 -10.28
C ASP A 145 4.77 -16.11 -10.31
N ASP A 146 5.19 -16.76 -11.40
CA ASP A 146 5.18 -18.21 -11.47
C ASP A 146 6.16 -18.75 -10.43
N THR A 147 5.64 -19.63 -9.58
CA THR A 147 6.42 -20.29 -8.52
C THR A 147 7.01 -21.61 -8.99
N GLY A 148 6.62 -22.09 -10.18
CA GLY A 148 6.77 -23.47 -10.56
C GLY A 148 5.91 -24.41 -9.68
N PRO A 149 6.13 -25.72 -9.76
CA PRO A 149 5.36 -26.68 -8.97
C PRO A 149 5.86 -26.69 -7.51
N LEU A 150 5.11 -26.06 -6.60
CA LEU A 150 5.32 -26.16 -5.15
C LEU A 150 4.72 -27.48 -4.61
N THR A 151 5.51 -28.55 -4.58
CA THR A 151 5.03 -29.90 -4.22
C THR A 151 5.40 -30.36 -2.82
N THR A 152 6.41 -29.72 -2.21
CA THR A 152 6.92 -30.02 -0.87
C THR A 152 7.10 -28.75 -0.04
N GLY A 153 7.24 -28.89 1.27
CA GLY A 153 7.62 -27.77 2.13
C GLY A 153 9.01 -27.21 1.79
N GLY A 154 9.90 -28.04 1.22
CA GLY A 154 11.20 -27.61 0.71
C GLY A 154 11.07 -26.71 -0.52
N ASP A 155 10.17 -27.04 -1.46
CA ASP A 155 9.89 -26.19 -2.64
C ASP A 155 9.36 -24.82 -2.20
N PHE A 156 8.47 -24.81 -1.22
CA PHE A 156 7.92 -23.59 -0.63
C PHE A 156 9.01 -22.74 0.03
N TYR A 157 9.87 -23.35 0.86
CA TYR A 157 10.99 -22.68 1.52
C TYR A 157 11.98 -22.11 0.49
N ASN A 158 12.37 -22.90 -0.51
CA ASN A 158 13.31 -22.47 -1.54
C ASN A 158 12.78 -21.25 -2.30
N TYR A 159 11.52 -21.26 -2.70
CA TYR A 159 10.97 -20.14 -3.46
C TYR A 159 10.78 -18.89 -2.59
N PHE A 160 9.99 -18.98 -1.52
CA PHE A 160 9.61 -17.80 -0.75
C PHE A 160 10.69 -17.32 0.22
N VAL A 161 11.55 -18.21 0.72
CA VAL A 161 12.59 -17.85 1.70
C VAL A 161 13.95 -17.67 1.03
N LEU A 162 14.31 -18.47 0.03
CA LEU A 162 15.61 -18.36 -0.64
C LEU A 162 15.57 -17.67 -2.00
N GLY A 163 14.39 -17.40 -2.57
CA GLY A 163 14.26 -16.82 -3.92
C GLY A 163 14.67 -17.79 -5.03
N GLN A 164 14.64 -19.10 -4.76
CA GLN A 164 15.09 -20.14 -5.68
C GLN A 164 13.89 -20.92 -6.21
N TYR A 165 13.83 -21.08 -7.54
CA TYR A 165 12.82 -21.95 -8.14
C TYR A 165 12.95 -23.40 -7.63
N PRO A 166 11.83 -24.11 -7.46
CA PRO A 166 11.86 -25.54 -7.15
C PRO A 166 12.66 -26.31 -8.19
N GLN A 167 13.38 -27.36 -7.78
CA GLN A 167 14.18 -28.18 -8.72
C GLN A 167 13.34 -28.70 -9.89
N ALA A 168 12.09 -29.06 -9.62
CA ALA A 168 11.13 -29.52 -10.62
C ALA A 168 10.81 -28.48 -11.72
N TYR A 169 10.99 -27.18 -11.45
CA TYR A 169 10.90 -26.12 -12.46
C TYR A 169 12.06 -26.21 -13.45
N TYR A 170 13.30 -26.32 -12.94
CA TYR A 170 14.49 -26.49 -13.79
C TYR A 170 14.42 -27.79 -14.60
N ASP A 171 13.98 -28.89 -13.98
CA ASP A 171 13.79 -30.16 -14.67
C ASP A 171 12.75 -30.05 -15.82
N ALA A 172 11.70 -29.25 -15.62
CA ALA A 172 10.68 -28.99 -16.64
C ALA A 172 11.23 -28.13 -17.79
N LEU A 173 12.06 -27.11 -17.49
CA LEU A 173 12.75 -26.31 -18.51
C LEU A 173 13.73 -27.15 -19.33
N GLU A 174 14.54 -27.99 -18.68
CA GLU A 174 15.47 -28.89 -19.34
C GLU A 174 14.73 -29.92 -20.21
N ALA A 175 13.62 -30.47 -19.73
CA ALA A 175 12.77 -31.37 -20.51
C ALA A 175 12.14 -30.68 -21.72
N ALA A 176 11.73 -29.41 -21.60
CA ALA A 176 11.18 -28.63 -22.70
C ALA A 176 12.24 -28.33 -23.77
N GLN A 177 13.46 -27.94 -23.36
CA GLN A 177 14.59 -27.71 -24.26
C GLN A 177 15.00 -28.99 -25.01
N ASN A 178 15.02 -30.13 -24.32
CA ASN A 178 15.32 -31.43 -24.92
C ASN A 178 14.21 -31.95 -25.85
N ALA A 179 12.95 -31.53 -25.66
CA ALA A 179 11.85 -31.86 -26.57
C ALA A 179 11.93 -31.06 -27.89
N THR A 180 12.47 -29.84 -27.86
CA THR A 180 12.69 -29.02 -29.06
C THR A 180 13.93 -29.42 -29.87
N SER A 181 14.89 -30.15 -29.30
CA SER A 181 16.10 -30.58 -30.01
C SER A 181 15.93 -31.86 -30.85
N THR A 182 14.74 -32.48 -30.85
CA THR A 182 14.49 -33.76 -31.56
C THR A 182 13.85 -33.63 -32.94
N ASP A 183 13.59 -32.41 -33.44
CA ASP A 183 12.91 -32.23 -34.74
C ASP A 183 13.69 -31.41 -35.79
N ASP A 184 14.98 -31.10 -35.57
CA ASP A 184 15.79 -30.42 -36.59
C ASP A 184 16.74 -31.37 -37.32
N SER A 185 16.14 -32.15 -38.23
CA SER A 185 16.87 -32.76 -39.34
C SER A 185 16.03 -32.76 -40.62
N THR A 186 15.97 -31.63 -41.32
CA THR A 186 15.95 -31.61 -42.81
C THR A 186 16.30 -30.23 -43.39
N SER A 187 17.52 -30.16 -43.94
CA SER A 187 18.01 -29.38 -45.10
C SER A 187 17.19 -28.22 -45.69
N ASP A 188 17.73 -27.00 -45.54
CA ASP A 188 18.32 -26.13 -46.58
C ASP A 188 17.59 -25.94 -47.94
N SER A 189 17.11 -24.72 -48.21
CA SER A 189 17.47 -23.97 -49.43
C SER A 189 17.06 -22.49 -49.37
N SER A 190 18.05 -21.64 -49.64
CA SER A 190 18.05 -20.21 -49.96
C SER A 190 16.91 -19.67 -50.85
N THR A 191 16.48 -18.43 -50.60
CA THR A 191 16.43 -17.34 -51.60
C THR A 191 16.26 -15.98 -50.93
N ASP A 192 17.01 -15.00 -51.44
CA ASP A 192 16.89 -13.55 -51.26
C ASP A 192 15.45 -13.03 -51.40
N ASP A 193 15.06 -11.97 -50.69
CA ASP A 193 14.97 -10.62 -51.26
C ASP A 193 14.27 -9.62 -50.32
N THR A 194 14.82 -8.40 -50.33
CA THR A 194 14.17 -7.10 -50.17
C THR A 194 13.50 -6.68 -48.86
N SER A 195 14.05 -5.58 -48.34
CA SER A 195 13.37 -4.52 -47.60
C SER A 195 12.01 -4.15 -48.20
N SER A 196 10.99 -4.07 -47.36
CA SER A 196 9.90 -3.11 -47.51
C SER A 196 9.30 -2.80 -46.15
N ASP A 197 9.20 -1.50 -45.87
CA ASP A 197 8.38 -0.90 -44.84
C ASP A 197 7.01 -1.57 -44.71
N ASP A 198 6.62 -1.87 -43.48
CA ASP A 198 5.21 -1.82 -43.09
C ASP A 198 5.12 -1.38 -41.62
N THR A 199 5.24 -0.06 -41.44
CA THR A 199 4.70 0.65 -40.31
C THR A 199 3.18 0.62 -40.41
N THR A 200 2.57 -0.38 -39.80
CA THR A 200 1.18 -0.32 -39.37
C THR A 200 1.17 -0.24 -37.86
N SER A 201 1.18 1.00 -37.38
CA SER A 201 0.67 1.39 -36.07
C SER A 201 -0.77 0.89 -35.94
N ASP A 202 -0.97 -0.26 -35.32
CA ASP A 202 -2.27 -0.59 -34.71
C ASP A 202 -2.37 0.21 -33.41
N ASP A 203 -2.57 1.51 -33.57
CA ASP A 203 -3.16 2.40 -32.56
C ASP A 203 -4.62 1.96 -32.43
N THR A 204 -4.83 0.94 -31.61
CA THR A 204 -6.14 0.68 -31.00
C THR A 204 -6.04 1.14 -29.56
N SER A 205 -5.98 2.46 -29.40
CA SER A 205 -6.38 3.12 -28.16
C SER A 205 -7.84 2.76 -27.91
N SER A 206 -8.06 1.71 -27.12
CA SER A 206 -9.30 1.57 -26.37
C SER A 206 -9.30 2.63 -25.29
N ASP A 207 -9.56 3.87 -25.70
CA ASP A 207 -10.03 4.95 -24.83
C ASP A 207 -11.41 4.55 -24.33
N ASP A 208 -11.42 3.78 -23.24
CA ASP A 208 -12.59 3.61 -22.38
C ASP A 208 -12.16 3.67 -20.90
N SER A 209 -11.16 4.52 -20.59
CA SER A 209 -11.04 5.06 -19.23
C SER A 209 -12.11 6.14 -19.10
N SER A 210 -13.31 5.75 -18.64
CA SER A 210 -14.29 6.72 -18.17
C SER A 210 -13.60 7.56 -17.09
N THR A 211 -13.26 8.81 -17.40
CA THR A 211 -12.82 9.76 -16.38
C THR A 211 -13.99 9.94 -15.43
N ASP A 212 -13.85 9.48 -14.20
CA ASP A 212 -14.90 9.62 -13.22
C ASP A 212 -15.07 11.11 -12.92
N SER A 213 -16.29 11.62 -13.02
CA SER A 213 -16.57 13.03 -12.68
C SER A 213 -16.72 13.22 -11.16
N SER A 214 -16.67 12.14 -10.38
CA SER A 214 -16.84 12.15 -8.92
C SER A 214 -16.42 10.82 -8.30
N TRP A 215 -16.06 10.86 -7.02
CA TRP A 215 -15.81 9.65 -6.21
C TRP A 215 -17.07 8.91 -5.72
N ASN A 216 -18.27 9.39 -6.06
CA ASN A 216 -19.51 8.84 -5.52
C ASN A 216 -19.68 7.34 -5.83
N PHE A 217 -19.38 6.91 -7.06
CA PHE A 217 -19.54 5.50 -7.42
C PHE A 217 -18.52 4.60 -6.72
N ASP A 218 -17.23 4.93 -6.78
CA ASP A 218 -16.18 4.11 -6.18
C ASP A 218 -16.27 4.04 -4.65
N SER A 219 -16.74 5.10 -4.01
CA SER A 219 -16.94 5.16 -2.55
C SER A 219 -18.31 4.64 -2.07
N TYR A 220 -19.07 3.98 -2.94
CA TYR A 220 -20.41 3.46 -2.63
C TYR A 220 -21.39 4.53 -2.10
N GLY A 221 -21.29 5.74 -2.64
CA GLY A 221 -22.16 6.87 -2.32
C GLY A 221 -21.67 7.78 -1.19
N ALA A 222 -20.50 7.53 -0.61
CA ALA A 222 -20.00 8.30 0.54
C ALA A 222 -19.56 9.72 0.17
N TYR A 223 -18.86 9.88 -0.95
CA TYR A 223 -18.51 11.18 -1.50
C TYR A 223 -19.69 11.75 -2.33
N PRO A 224 -19.91 13.07 -2.36
CA PRO A 224 -20.94 13.67 -3.20
C PRO A 224 -20.70 13.40 -4.70
N ASP A 225 -21.78 13.26 -5.45
CA ASP A 225 -21.77 13.02 -6.91
C ASP A 225 -21.49 14.28 -7.73
N ASN A 226 -21.37 15.44 -7.08
CA ASN A 226 -21.26 16.75 -7.70
C ASN A 226 -20.10 17.60 -7.14
N PRO A 227 -18.84 17.12 -7.18
CA PRO A 227 -17.70 17.94 -6.80
C PRO A 227 -17.64 19.24 -7.63
N ASP A 228 -17.30 20.36 -6.97
CA ASP A 228 -17.10 21.66 -7.63
C ASP A 228 -15.75 21.73 -8.35
N ILE A 229 -14.76 20.98 -7.84
CA ILE A 229 -13.40 20.87 -8.35
C ILE A 229 -13.05 19.38 -8.49
N VAL A 230 -12.49 19.00 -9.62
CA VAL A 230 -12.07 17.63 -9.92
C VAL A 230 -10.73 17.69 -10.63
N GLN A 231 -9.75 16.94 -10.11
CA GLN A 231 -8.50 16.73 -10.84
C GLN A 231 -8.77 15.91 -12.11
N PRO A 232 -8.21 16.28 -13.27
CA PRO A 232 -8.30 15.44 -14.46
C PRO A 232 -7.74 14.03 -14.22
N ASP A 233 -8.22 13.06 -15.01
CA ASP A 233 -7.89 11.63 -14.86
C ASP A 233 -8.30 11.00 -13.51
N LEU A 234 -9.36 11.55 -12.88
CA LEU A 234 -9.94 10.99 -11.66
C LEU A 234 -10.46 9.57 -11.93
N SER A 235 -9.82 8.58 -11.32
CA SER A 235 -10.35 7.22 -11.16
C SER A 235 -9.41 6.42 -10.25
N VAL A 236 -9.86 5.28 -9.72
CA VAL A 236 -9.01 4.39 -8.89
C VAL A 236 -7.74 3.91 -9.61
N ALA A 237 -7.78 3.80 -10.95
CA ALA A 237 -6.65 3.36 -11.77
C ALA A 237 -5.95 4.50 -12.52
N GLY A 238 -6.50 5.71 -12.45
CA GLY A 238 -5.96 6.92 -13.07
C GLY A 238 -5.07 7.69 -12.11
N GLY A 239 -4.52 8.82 -12.58
CA GLY A 239 -3.67 9.67 -11.77
C GLY A 239 -4.42 10.66 -10.88
N GLY A 240 -5.64 11.04 -11.25
CA GLY A 240 -6.41 12.06 -10.54
C GLY A 240 -6.89 11.60 -9.17
N VAL A 241 -6.61 12.39 -8.12
CA VAL A 241 -7.00 12.07 -6.73
C VAL A 241 -7.80 13.15 -6.03
N LEU A 242 -7.67 14.42 -6.45
CA LEU A 242 -8.27 15.55 -5.76
C LEU A 242 -9.74 15.79 -6.14
N THR A 243 -10.55 16.08 -5.12
CA THR A 243 -11.87 16.68 -5.29
C THR A 243 -12.06 17.85 -4.33
N GLY A 244 -12.82 18.86 -4.76
CA GLY A 244 -13.16 20.03 -3.94
C GLY A 244 -14.65 20.35 -3.97
N TYR A 245 -15.14 20.91 -2.86
CA TYR A 245 -16.57 21.16 -2.62
C TYR A 245 -16.79 22.54 -1.96
N PHE A 246 -17.84 23.25 -2.37
CA PHE A 246 -18.18 24.59 -1.88
C PHE A 246 -19.56 24.65 -1.23
N PHE A 247 -19.59 24.63 0.10
CA PHE A 247 -20.80 24.71 0.92
C PHE A 247 -21.15 26.16 1.23
N ASN A 248 -21.85 26.83 0.31
CA ASN A 248 -22.20 28.26 0.41
C ASN A 248 -23.04 28.58 1.66
N GLU A 249 -23.93 27.67 2.04
CA GLU A 249 -24.81 27.80 3.20
C GLU A 249 -24.06 27.84 4.55
N THR A 250 -22.86 27.23 4.61
CA THR A 250 -21.98 27.28 5.79
C THR A 250 -20.74 28.15 5.59
N SER A 251 -20.56 28.73 4.39
CA SER A 251 -19.36 29.47 3.98
C SER A 251 -18.07 28.64 4.13
N THR A 252 -18.14 27.35 3.77
CA THR A 252 -17.05 26.39 3.95
C THR A 252 -16.61 25.82 2.60
N ALA A 253 -15.32 25.90 2.31
CA ALA A 253 -14.67 25.17 1.23
C ALA A 253 -14.06 23.87 1.78
N VAL A 254 -14.14 22.77 1.04
CA VAL A 254 -13.49 21.51 1.39
C VAL A 254 -12.60 21.05 0.25
N LEU A 255 -11.33 20.76 0.56
CA LEU A 255 -10.38 20.12 -0.35
C LEU A 255 -10.04 18.73 0.19
N SER A 256 -10.37 17.68 -0.56
CA SER A 256 -10.04 16.30 -0.24
C SER A 256 -8.75 15.89 -0.95
N ILE A 257 -7.72 15.57 -0.17
CA ILE A 257 -6.41 15.11 -0.65
C ILE A 257 -6.15 13.71 -0.07
N PRO A 258 -6.67 12.65 -0.71
CA PRO A 258 -6.47 11.29 -0.22
C PRO A 258 -5.04 10.78 -0.42
N SER A 259 -4.25 11.38 -1.31
CA SER A 259 -2.86 10.99 -1.56
C SER A 259 -2.05 12.16 -2.15
N PHE A 260 -0.75 12.20 -1.88
CA PHE A 260 0.24 13.02 -2.59
C PHE A 260 1.05 12.18 -3.60
N ASP A 261 0.67 10.92 -3.83
CA ASP A 261 1.37 9.99 -4.71
C ASP A 261 0.96 10.22 -6.16
N GLN A 262 1.73 11.06 -6.86
CA GLN A 262 1.43 11.52 -8.21
C GLN A 262 2.68 11.44 -9.08
N TYR A 263 2.49 11.11 -10.35
CA TYR A 263 3.57 10.84 -11.30
C TYR A 263 3.28 11.49 -12.66
N GLY A 264 4.35 11.81 -13.39
CA GLY A 264 4.26 12.37 -14.74
C GLY A 264 3.43 13.65 -14.77
N ASP A 265 2.57 13.78 -15.79
CA ASP A 265 1.74 14.97 -16.00
C ASP A 265 0.74 15.22 -14.85
N ASN A 266 0.40 14.18 -14.06
CA ASN A 266 -0.51 14.33 -12.94
C ASN A 266 0.05 15.23 -11.81
N ILE A 267 1.37 15.40 -11.74
CA ILE A 267 2.01 16.33 -10.80
C ILE A 267 1.56 17.77 -11.09
N GLY A 268 1.58 18.18 -12.36
CA GLY A 268 1.09 19.49 -12.78
C GLY A 268 -0.43 19.63 -12.66
N LEU A 269 -1.18 18.58 -13.04
CA LEU A 269 -2.63 18.58 -12.91
C LEU A 269 -3.08 18.71 -11.44
N PHE A 270 -2.33 18.12 -10.51
CA PHE A 270 -2.56 18.30 -9.08
C PHE A 270 -2.38 19.77 -8.66
N ASP A 271 -1.24 20.38 -9.03
CA ASP A 271 -0.94 21.79 -8.75
C ASP A 271 -2.04 22.72 -9.28
N GLU A 272 -2.37 22.59 -10.56
CA GLU A 272 -3.45 23.36 -11.21
C GLU A 272 -4.79 23.19 -10.50
N THR A 273 -5.11 21.99 -10.05
CA THR A 273 -6.37 21.69 -9.36
C THR A 273 -6.44 22.35 -7.98
N VAL A 274 -5.33 22.35 -7.22
CA VAL A 274 -5.25 23.08 -5.94
C VAL A 274 -5.40 24.59 -6.18
N GLY A 275 -4.74 25.13 -7.21
CA GLY A 275 -4.89 26.53 -7.60
C GLY A 275 -6.33 26.89 -7.96
N TRP A 276 -6.99 26.08 -8.80
CA TRP A 276 -8.40 26.27 -9.15
C TRP A 276 -9.31 26.23 -7.94
N PHE A 277 -9.07 25.34 -6.98
CA PHE A 277 -9.80 25.30 -5.72
C PHE A 277 -9.67 26.62 -4.95
N VAL A 278 -8.44 27.09 -4.75
CA VAL A 278 -8.13 28.33 -4.02
C VAL A 278 -8.77 29.56 -4.68
N ASP A 279 -8.61 29.70 -5.99
CA ASP A 279 -9.16 30.82 -6.76
C ASP A 279 -10.70 30.84 -6.71
N ASN A 280 -11.33 29.68 -6.91
CA ASN A 280 -12.77 29.56 -6.91
C ASN A 280 -13.40 29.80 -5.53
N ALA A 281 -12.75 29.32 -4.46
CA ALA A 281 -13.20 29.55 -3.10
C ALA A 281 -13.07 31.03 -2.70
N THR A 282 -11.96 31.66 -3.09
CA THR A 282 -11.71 33.09 -2.87
C THR A 282 -12.71 33.96 -3.63
N ALA A 283 -12.97 33.66 -4.90
CA ALA A 283 -13.97 34.37 -5.72
C ALA A 283 -15.39 34.28 -5.13
N ARG A 284 -15.71 33.19 -4.42
CA ARG A 284 -16.98 32.98 -3.71
C ARG A 284 -17.02 33.63 -2.33
N ASN A 285 -15.92 34.21 -1.85
CA ASN A 285 -15.78 34.76 -0.49
C ASN A 285 -16.11 33.74 0.62
N LEU A 286 -15.70 32.48 0.43
CA LEU A 286 -15.86 31.46 1.46
C LEU A 286 -14.92 31.77 2.63
N SER A 287 -15.43 31.72 3.86
CA SER A 287 -14.72 32.22 5.04
C SER A 287 -13.99 31.15 5.82
N ARG A 288 -14.16 29.87 5.46
CA ARG A 288 -13.61 28.70 6.14
C ARG A 288 -13.12 27.67 5.12
N CYS A 289 -12.08 26.93 5.49
CA CYS A 289 -11.55 25.83 4.71
C CYS A 289 -11.33 24.59 5.59
N VAL A 290 -11.81 23.44 5.12
CA VAL A 290 -11.44 22.11 5.62
C VAL A 290 -10.52 21.47 4.59
N ILE A 291 -9.36 20.98 5.01
CA ILE A 291 -8.49 20.16 4.17
C ILE A 291 -8.54 18.74 4.74
N ASP A 292 -9.14 17.83 3.99
CA ASP A 292 -9.29 16.42 4.38
C ASP A 292 -8.09 15.60 3.89
N LEU A 293 -7.41 14.98 4.84
CA LEU A 293 -6.18 14.19 4.66
C LEU A 293 -6.34 12.76 5.20
N GLN A 294 -7.58 12.32 5.47
CA GLN A 294 -7.83 10.99 6.02
C GLN A 294 -7.28 9.90 5.06
N GLN A 295 -6.65 8.87 5.62
CA GLN A 295 -6.01 7.78 4.87
C GLN A 295 -4.87 8.18 3.91
N ASN A 296 -4.32 9.39 4.01
CA ASN A 296 -3.24 9.84 3.12
C ASN A 296 -1.86 9.33 3.56
N SER A 297 -1.30 8.38 2.81
CA SER A 297 0.01 7.75 3.10
C SER A 297 1.22 8.60 2.67
N GLY A 298 1.01 9.71 1.98
CA GLY A 298 2.05 10.58 1.44
C GLY A 298 2.22 10.44 -0.07
N GLY A 299 3.46 10.46 -0.55
CA GLY A 299 3.79 10.51 -1.98
C GLY A 299 4.91 11.53 -2.26
N LEU A 300 4.79 12.29 -3.34
CA LEU A 300 5.82 13.21 -3.80
C LEU A 300 5.94 14.46 -2.92
N THR A 301 7.09 14.66 -2.27
CA THR A 301 7.32 15.77 -1.32
C THR A 301 7.07 17.16 -1.91
N LEU A 302 7.33 17.34 -3.22
CA LEU A 302 7.03 18.59 -3.93
C LEU A 302 5.57 19.03 -3.75
N LEU A 303 4.62 18.10 -3.77
CA LEU A 303 3.20 18.44 -3.70
C LEU A 303 2.77 18.98 -2.32
N ALA A 304 3.46 18.59 -1.25
CA ALA A 304 3.26 19.23 0.06
C ALA A 304 3.73 20.69 0.03
N PHE A 305 4.87 20.98 -0.61
CA PHE A 305 5.38 22.35 -0.75
C PHE A 305 4.49 23.21 -1.66
N ILE A 306 4.06 22.68 -2.80
CA ILE A 306 3.12 23.34 -3.72
C ILE A 306 1.81 23.65 -3.01
N THR A 307 1.21 22.66 -2.35
CA THR A 307 -0.05 22.86 -1.62
C THR A 307 0.14 23.89 -0.50
N PHE A 308 1.22 23.81 0.26
CA PHE A 308 1.53 24.81 1.29
C PHE A 308 1.65 26.22 0.69
N ALA A 309 2.31 26.36 -0.45
CA ALA A 309 2.52 27.64 -1.11
C ALA A 309 1.22 28.25 -1.66
N TRP A 310 0.25 27.45 -2.10
CA TRP A 310 -1.10 27.95 -2.46
C TRP A 310 -1.84 28.57 -1.27
N PHE A 311 -1.63 28.05 -0.06
CA PHE A 311 -2.30 28.56 1.16
C PHE A 311 -1.49 29.67 1.85
N PHE A 312 -0.16 29.61 1.83
CA PHE A 312 0.72 30.55 2.53
C PHE A 312 1.93 30.99 1.68
N PRO A 313 1.71 31.62 0.50
CA PRO A 313 2.76 31.90 -0.48
C PRO A 313 3.85 32.87 -0.01
N GLN A 314 3.60 33.63 1.06
CA GLN A 314 4.56 34.56 1.64
C GLN A 314 5.51 33.90 2.65
N THR A 315 5.35 32.60 2.93
CA THR A 315 6.15 31.88 3.92
C THR A 315 7.05 30.87 3.22
N THR A 316 8.36 30.96 3.45
CA THR A 316 9.30 29.92 3.03
C THR A 316 9.23 28.75 4.01
N PRO A 317 8.86 27.53 3.57
CA PRO A 317 8.72 26.40 4.48
C PRO A 317 10.08 25.92 4.98
N PHE A 318 10.27 25.88 6.29
CA PHE A 318 11.41 25.19 6.88
C PHE A 318 11.21 23.67 6.81
N HIS A 319 12.18 22.93 6.32
CA HIS A 319 12.05 21.48 6.16
C HIS A 319 13.38 20.77 6.44
N GLY A 320 13.99 21.15 7.56
CA GLY A 320 15.27 20.60 8.01
C GLY A 320 15.24 19.08 8.15
N SER A 321 16.29 18.43 7.68
CA SER A 321 16.51 17.01 7.88
C SER A 321 17.97 16.70 8.20
N ARG A 322 18.26 15.50 8.72
CA ARG A 322 19.63 15.06 9.02
C ARG A 322 19.77 13.55 8.87
N ARG A 323 21.00 13.07 8.73
CA ARG A 323 21.33 11.64 8.66
C ARG A 323 22.13 11.22 9.88
N ARG A 324 21.88 9.99 10.36
CA ARG A 324 22.81 9.32 11.29
C ARG A 324 24.10 9.04 10.54
N SER A 325 25.23 9.35 11.17
CA SER A 325 26.53 9.18 10.54
C SER A 325 27.28 7.95 11.01
N PHE A 326 27.92 7.27 10.06
CA PHE A 326 28.75 6.10 10.25
C PHE A 326 29.67 5.91 9.03
N ASP A 327 30.72 5.10 9.17
CA ASP A 327 31.82 5.02 8.19
C ASP A 327 31.38 4.64 6.77
N LEU A 328 30.39 3.76 6.62
CA LEU A 328 29.91 3.33 5.30
C LEU A 328 29.15 4.46 4.59
N ALA A 329 28.19 5.11 5.27
CA ALA A 329 27.51 6.29 4.74
C ALA A 329 28.50 7.41 4.40
N ASN A 330 29.52 7.62 5.23
CA ASN A 330 30.57 8.60 4.98
C ASN A 330 31.46 8.23 3.78
N SER A 331 31.67 6.95 3.52
CA SER A 331 32.45 6.49 2.36
C SER A 331 31.68 6.74 1.06
N LEU A 332 30.38 6.42 1.07
CA LEU A 332 29.49 6.61 -0.06
C LEU A 332 29.32 8.11 -0.37
N GLY A 333 28.92 8.89 0.63
CA GLY A 333 28.68 10.31 0.49
C GLY A 333 29.90 11.14 0.08
N ARG A 334 31.09 10.87 0.65
CA ARG A 334 32.32 11.56 0.25
C ARG A 334 32.63 11.30 -1.22
N PHE A 335 32.60 10.04 -1.65
CA PHE A 335 32.91 9.67 -3.02
C PHE A 335 31.94 10.33 -4.01
N THR A 336 30.62 10.19 -3.78
CA THR A 336 29.60 10.70 -4.70
C THR A 336 29.61 12.24 -4.76
N THR A 337 29.69 12.91 -3.61
CA THR A 337 29.78 14.38 -3.55
C THR A 337 31.05 14.91 -4.22
N ASP A 338 32.22 14.30 -3.97
CA ASP A 338 33.49 14.72 -4.55
C ASP A 338 33.49 14.50 -6.08
N PHE A 339 32.93 13.37 -6.54
CA PHE A 339 32.78 13.08 -7.97
C PHE A 339 31.91 14.15 -8.65
N TRP A 340 30.70 14.39 -8.14
CA TRP A 340 29.78 15.37 -8.73
C TRP A 340 30.38 16.77 -8.75
N SER A 341 31.03 17.18 -7.66
CA SER A 341 31.72 18.48 -7.56
C SER A 341 32.92 18.62 -8.50
N SER A 342 33.47 17.51 -9.00
CA SER A 342 34.60 17.51 -9.94
C SER A 342 34.17 17.67 -11.40
N LEU A 343 32.89 17.44 -11.72
CA LEU A 343 32.37 17.46 -13.09
C LEU A 343 32.60 18.82 -13.75
N GLN A 344 33.08 18.78 -15.00
CA GLN A 344 33.43 19.99 -15.77
C GLN A 344 32.55 20.11 -17.02
N PRO A 345 31.89 21.25 -17.26
CA PRO A 345 31.09 21.46 -18.47
C PRO A 345 31.85 21.16 -19.76
N GLY A 346 31.21 20.46 -20.70
CA GLY A 346 31.81 20.07 -21.98
C GLY A 346 32.67 18.80 -21.92
N THR A 347 32.56 18.01 -20.85
CA THR A 347 33.12 16.66 -20.74
C THR A 347 32.00 15.63 -20.80
N THR A 348 32.33 14.41 -21.26
CA THR A 348 31.36 13.31 -21.30
C THR A 348 30.79 12.99 -19.91
N ASP A 349 31.64 12.94 -18.88
CA ASP A 349 31.17 12.70 -17.51
C ASP A 349 30.18 13.76 -17.02
N TYR A 350 30.37 15.04 -17.39
CA TYR A 350 29.41 16.09 -17.04
C TYR A 350 28.07 15.86 -17.74
N ASP A 351 28.11 15.62 -19.05
CA ASP A 351 26.90 15.43 -19.86
C ASP A 351 26.10 14.17 -19.42
N ASP A 352 26.78 13.14 -18.92
CA ASP A 352 26.16 11.89 -18.48
C ASP A 352 25.64 11.94 -17.02
N TRP A 353 26.31 12.69 -16.13
CA TRP A 353 26.11 12.54 -14.67
C TRP A 353 25.71 13.80 -13.91
N TYR A 354 25.91 15.00 -14.47
CA TYR A 354 25.68 16.22 -13.69
C TYR A 354 24.21 16.37 -13.28
N ASP A 355 23.28 16.23 -14.23
CA ASP A 355 21.86 16.31 -13.93
C ASP A 355 21.38 15.05 -13.19
N SER A 356 21.76 13.85 -13.64
CA SER A 356 21.25 12.59 -13.05
C SER A 356 21.62 12.38 -11.57
N LEU A 357 22.70 13.01 -11.07
CA LEU A 357 23.12 12.93 -9.68
C LEU A 357 22.78 14.17 -8.85
N ALA A 358 22.25 15.25 -9.43
CA ALA A 358 22.09 16.52 -8.71
C ALA A 358 21.16 16.40 -7.48
N SER A 359 20.14 15.54 -7.55
CA SER A 359 19.21 15.25 -6.45
C SER A 359 19.54 13.97 -5.67
N ASP A 360 20.63 13.28 -6.01
CA ASP A 360 21.08 12.08 -5.31
C ASP A 360 21.30 12.37 -3.82
N GLU A 361 20.96 11.42 -2.96
CA GLU A 361 21.02 11.58 -1.50
C GLU A 361 22.46 11.66 -0.97
N TRP A 362 23.42 11.16 -1.75
CA TRP A 362 24.85 11.18 -1.46
C TRP A 362 25.57 12.38 -2.10
N VAL A 363 24.83 13.25 -2.81
CA VAL A 363 25.28 14.58 -3.26
C VAL A 363 24.70 15.67 -2.35
N VAL A 364 25.58 16.32 -1.57
CA VAL A 364 25.15 17.34 -0.58
C VAL A 364 25.48 18.77 -0.99
N THR A 365 26.33 18.97 -1.98
CA THR A 365 26.78 20.31 -2.43
C THR A 365 25.71 21.10 -3.18
N ASP A 366 24.59 20.46 -3.57
CA ASP A 366 23.39 21.15 -4.06
C ASP A 366 22.25 21.20 -3.02
N ARG A 367 22.57 20.90 -1.75
CA ARG A 367 21.65 21.02 -0.61
C ARG A 367 22.03 22.22 0.25
N LEU A 368 21.03 22.81 0.91
CA LEU A 368 21.22 23.97 1.77
C LEU A 368 21.63 23.52 3.18
N ASN A 369 22.64 24.18 3.74
CA ASN A 369 22.97 24.10 5.15
C ASN A 369 22.00 25.00 5.94
N ALA A 370 21.18 24.40 6.79
CA ALA A 370 20.15 25.16 7.52
C ALA A 370 20.71 26.17 8.53
N ASP A 371 21.97 26.00 8.98
CA ASP A 371 22.60 26.96 9.91
C ASP A 371 23.08 28.24 9.21
N THR A 372 23.41 28.16 7.92
CA THR A 372 23.98 29.29 7.14
C THR A 372 23.01 29.83 6.10
N GLY A 373 22.11 29.01 5.57
CA GLY A 373 21.26 29.30 4.42
C GLY A 373 21.97 29.18 3.07
N ASP A 374 23.25 28.79 3.04
CA ASP A 374 24.05 28.60 1.84
C ASP A 374 24.14 27.10 1.48
N ASN A 375 24.48 26.76 0.24
CA ASN A 375 24.79 25.37 -0.14
C ASN A 375 25.98 24.84 0.69
N PHE A 376 25.95 23.54 1.02
CA PHE A 376 27.15 22.88 1.56
C PHE A 376 28.29 22.93 0.53
N THR A 377 29.53 22.98 1.03
CA THR A 377 30.74 23.03 0.19
C THR A 377 31.43 21.67 0.05
N SER A 378 31.13 20.71 0.93
CA SER A 378 31.71 19.36 0.89
C SER A 378 30.95 18.40 1.81
N TRP A 379 31.12 17.09 1.61
CA TRP A 379 30.62 16.09 2.56
C TRP A 379 31.21 16.24 3.96
N ALA A 380 32.46 16.69 4.07
CA ALA A 380 33.13 16.91 5.35
C ALA A 380 32.48 18.05 6.16
N GLU A 381 31.96 19.09 5.50
CA GLU A 381 31.13 20.11 6.13
C GLU A 381 29.79 19.52 6.57
N PHE A 382 29.07 18.88 5.65
CA PHE A 382 27.75 18.29 5.90
C PHE A 382 27.77 17.31 7.08
N TYR A 383 28.77 16.43 7.16
CA TYR A 383 28.86 15.42 8.21
C TYR A 383 28.90 16.03 9.64
N GLY A 384 29.38 17.27 9.84
CA GLY A 384 29.61 17.76 11.19
C GLY A 384 30.65 16.88 11.91
N PRO A 385 30.59 16.71 13.23
CA PRO A 385 29.47 15.95 13.73
C PRO A 385 28.68 16.70 14.79
N ARG A 386 27.37 16.49 14.78
CA ARG A 386 26.49 16.78 15.91
C ARG A 386 26.26 15.50 16.69
N THR A 387 26.66 15.48 17.96
CA THR A 387 26.49 14.29 18.81
C THR A 387 25.24 14.41 19.67
N TYR A 388 24.32 13.47 19.51
CA TYR A 388 23.08 13.41 20.27
C TYR A 388 22.87 12.00 20.81
N HIS A 389 22.55 11.87 22.10
CA HIS A 389 22.24 10.59 22.74
C HIS A 389 23.28 9.46 22.55
N GLY A 390 24.53 9.80 22.24
CA GLY A 390 25.62 8.83 22.02
C GLY A 390 25.83 8.40 20.57
N ASP A 391 25.04 8.94 19.64
CA ASP A 391 25.20 8.80 18.20
C ASP A 391 25.68 10.11 17.56
N ASP A 392 26.35 10.01 16.42
CA ASP A 392 26.77 11.15 15.61
C ASP A 392 25.84 11.34 14.41
N PHE A 393 25.53 12.59 14.11
CA PHE A 393 24.63 13.00 13.04
C PHE A 393 25.26 14.11 12.19
N SER A 394 24.79 14.20 10.95
CA SER A 394 25.10 15.33 10.06
C SER A 394 24.63 16.67 10.62
N LEU A 395 25.12 17.76 10.04
CA LEU A 395 24.44 19.05 10.09
C LEU A 395 23.05 18.94 9.45
N THR A 396 22.20 19.91 9.77
CA THR A 396 20.84 19.99 9.23
C THR A 396 20.88 20.45 7.78
N GLU A 397 20.39 19.62 6.87
CA GLU A 397 20.20 19.96 5.46
C GLU A 397 18.76 20.41 5.17
N GLN A 398 18.58 21.16 4.08
CA GLN A 398 17.30 21.43 3.44
C GLN A 398 17.43 21.23 1.94
N TYR A 399 16.34 20.86 1.27
CA TYR A 399 16.31 20.85 -0.19
C TYR A 399 16.49 22.27 -0.72
N ASN A 400 17.28 22.41 -1.78
CA ASN A 400 17.40 23.67 -2.49
C ASN A 400 16.28 23.79 -3.53
N LEU A 401 15.06 24.09 -3.06
CA LEU A 401 13.87 24.18 -3.93
C LEU A 401 13.93 25.34 -4.94
N SER A 402 14.94 26.23 -4.84
CA SER A 402 15.21 27.29 -5.81
C SER A 402 16.29 26.93 -6.83
N SER A 403 17.00 25.79 -6.67
CA SER A 403 17.96 25.28 -7.66
C SER A 403 17.18 24.62 -8.80
N PRO A 404 17.29 25.11 -10.05
CA PRO A 404 16.59 24.49 -11.17
C PRO A 404 17.07 23.07 -11.44
N VAL A 405 18.37 22.79 -11.27
CA VAL A 405 18.92 21.44 -11.50
C VAL A 405 18.50 20.46 -10.41
N PHE A 406 18.46 20.90 -9.14
CA PHE A 406 17.92 20.08 -8.07
C PHE A 406 16.44 19.79 -8.30
N ALA A 407 15.64 20.82 -8.54
CA ALA A 407 14.20 20.67 -8.67
C ALA A 407 13.81 19.82 -9.89
N ASP A 408 14.45 20.06 -11.04
CA ASP A 408 14.25 19.28 -12.27
C ASP A 408 14.51 17.78 -12.03
N THR A 409 15.58 17.45 -11.33
CA THR A 409 16.00 16.06 -11.15
C THR A 409 15.26 15.38 -10.00
N ALA A 410 15.03 16.09 -8.89
CA ALA A 410 14.32 15.57 -7.72
C ALA A 410 12.84 15.30 -8.00
N PHE A 411 12.24 16.04 -8.95
CA PHE A 411 10.80 16.05 -9.17
C PHE A 411 10.42 15.96 -10.65
N ASN A 412 11.25 15.31 -11.48
CA ASN A 412 10.92 14.99 -12.89
C ASN A 412 10.52 16.21 -13.75
N GLY A 413 11.22 17.33 -13.58
CA GLY A 413 10.99 18.58 -14.31
C GLY A 413 9.96 19.51 -13.67
N TRP A 414 9.32 19.10 -12.57
CA TRP A 414 8.38 19.92 -11.83
C TRP A 414 9.08 20.72 -10.74
N TYR A 415 8.65 21.96 -10.51
CA TYR A 415 9.29 22.84 -9.53
C TYR A 415 8.28 23.80 -8.92
N LEU A 416 8.70 24.50 -7.88
CA LEU A 416 7.94 25.58 -7.26
C LEU A 416 7.94 26.79 -8.17
N ASP A 417 6.76 27.27 -8.58
CA ASP A 417 6.60 28.48 -9.38
C ASP A 417 5.90 29.61 -8.60
N PRO A 418 6.66 30.49 -7.92
CA PRO A 418 6.11 31.58 -7.13
C PRO A 418 5.32 32.61 -7.94
N GLU A 419 5.48 32.67 -9.26
CA GLU A 419 4.74 33.64 -10.09
C GLU A 419 3.25 33.32 -10.17
N HIS A 420 2.86 32.06 -9.93
CA HIS A 420 1.48 31.62 -9.95
C HIS A 420 0.72 31.86 -8.64
N TRP A 421 1.42 32.12 -7.52
CA TRP A 421 0.76 32.21 -6.23
C TRP A 421 0.40 33.65 -5.83
N GLY A 422 -0.85 33.82 -5.40
CA GLY A 422 -1.42 35.11 -5.00
C GLY A 422 -1.17 35.47 -3.52
N GLN A 423 -2.22 36.00 -2.89
CA GLN A 423 -2.23 36.22 -1.43
C GLN A 423 -2.82 34.99 -0.73
N ALA A 424 -2.44 34.77 0.52
CA ALA A 424 -3.03 33.71 1.33
C ALA A 424 -4.58 33.80 1.33
N PRO A 425 -5.31 32.75 0.92
CA PRO A 425 -6.76 32.79 0.75
C PRO A 425 -7.52 32.85 2.09
N TRP A 426 -6.92 32.36 3.17
CA TRP A 426 -7.50 32.35 4.52
C TRP A 426 -6.45 32.68 5.58
N ARG A 427 -6.92 33.20 6.72
CA ARG A 427 -6.09 33.24 7.93
C ARG A 427 -5.94 31.83 8.52
N PRO A 428 -4.87 31.55 9.29
CA PRO A 428 -4.65 30.21 9.86
C PRO A 428 -5.80 29.66 10.71
N ASP A 429 -6.52 30.53 11.44
CA ASP A 429 -7.66 30.15 12.29
C ASP A 429 -8.95 29.86 11.50
N GLN A 430 -8.97 30.17 10.20
CA GLN A 430 -10.05 29.89 9.25
C GLN A 430 -9.84 28.57 8.49
N ILE A 431 -8.71 27.89 8.71
CA ILE A 431 -8.42 26.58 8.13
C ILE A 431 -8.41 25.53 9.24
N VAL A 432 -8.90 24.33 8.91
CA VAL A 432 -8.72 23.13 9.74
C VAL A 432 -8.27 21.96 8.88
N LEU A 433 -7.26 21.23 9.35
CA LEU A 433 -6.90 19.94 8.76
C LEU A 433 -7.71 18.84 9.43
N LEU A 434 -8.36 18.00 8.63
CA LEU A 434 -9.06 16.81 9.07
C LEU A 434 -8.18 15.60 8.79
N THR A 435 -7.83 14.86 9.84
CA THR A 435 -7.01 13.65 9.76
C THR A 435 -7.68 12.52 10.52
N ASP A 436 -7.13 11.32 10.40
CA ASP A 436 -7.48 10.13 11.17
C ASP A 436 -6.24 9.48 11.79
N GLY A 437 -5.17 10.25 11.94
CA GLY A 437 -3.90 9.83 12.50
C GLY A 437 -3.00 9.05 11.55
N THR A 438 -3.50 8.50 10.43
CA THR A 438 -2.69 7.65 9.53
C THR A 438 -1.83 8.45 8.55
N CYS A 439 -1.99 9.78 8.52
CA CYS A 439 -1.17 10.68 7.72
C CYS A 439 0.33 10.40 7.92
N SER A 440 1.03 10.13 6.81
CA SER A 440 2.39 9.60 6.77
C SER A 440 3.23 10.29 5.68
N SER A 441 4.56 10.23 5.79
CA SER A 441 5.51 10.71 4.78
C SER A 441 5.21 12.16 4.38
N THR A 442 5.06 12.45 3.08
CA THR A 442 4.69 13.77 2.55
C THR A 442 3.42 14.36 3.17
N CYS A 443 2.42 13.56 3.55
CA CYS A 443 1.25 14.07 4.27
C CYS A 443 1.66 14.61 5.65
N ALA A 444 2.49 13.87 6.38
CA ALA A 444 2.98 14.30 7.69
C ALA A 444 3.84 15.57 7.58
N LEU A 445 4.62 15.72 6.51
CA LEU A 445 5.31 16.97 6.19
C LEU A 445 4.30 18.11 5.98
N PHE A 446 3.28 17.94 5.16
CA PHE A 446 2.26 18.98 4.94
C PHE A 446 1.57 19.39 6.25
N VAL A 447 1.19 18.41 7.09
CA VAL A 447 0.64 18.67 8.42
C VAL A 447 1.62 19.46 9.28
N GLU A 448 2.91 19.08 9.30
CA GLU A 448 3.96 19.80 10.04
C GLU A 448 4.08 21.26 9.58
N LEU A 449 4.14 21.52 8.27
CA LEU A 449 4.24 22.86 7.70
C LEU A 449 3.04 23.73 8.10
N MET A 450 1.82 23.22 7.90
CA MET A 450 0.58 23.94 8.18
C MET A 450 0.37 24.20 9.69
N THR A 451 0.73 23.25 10.54
CA THR A 451 0.45 23.33 11.98
C THR A 451 1.57 24.04 12.75
N ASN A 452 2.81 23.60 12.63
CA ASN A 452 3.90 24.10 13.46
C ASN A 452 4.43 25.45 12.97
N GLN A 453 4.49 25.68 11.65
CA GLN A 453 5.04 26.95 11.12
C GLN A 453 3.98 28.04 11.02
N ILE A 454 2.72 27.68 10.77
CA ILE A 454 1.64 28.65 10.54
C ILE A 454 0.61 28.70 11.67
N GLY A 455 0.39 27.60 12.39
CA GLY A 455 -0.61 27.52 13.46
C GLY A 455 -2.02 27.11 13.01
N VAL A 456 -2.15 26.44 11.87
CA VAL A 456 -3.43 25.86 11.43
C VAL A 456 -3.87 24.79 12.42
N ARG A 457 -5.18 24.70 12.66
CA ARG A 457 -5.77 23.78 13.63
C ARG A 457 -6.07 22.42 13.00
N THR A 458 -6.18 21.40 13.83
CA THR A 458 -6.39 20.03 13.39
C THR A 458 -7.51 19.32 14.15
N ILE A 459 -8.20 18.43 13.46
CA ILE A 459 -9.16 17.47 14.02
C ILE A 459 -8.70 16.07 13.64
N ALA A 460 -8.59 15.19 14.63
CA ALA A 460 -8.33 13.76 14.40
C ALA A 460 -9.62 12.95 14.61
N MET A 461 -10.01 12.17 13.59
CA MET A 461 -11.19 11.32 13.61
C MET A 461 -10.88 9.91 14.13
N GLY A 462 -11.82 9.35 14.89
CA GLY A 462 -11.82 7.95 15.33
C GLY A 462 -10.94 7.65 16.55
N GLY A 463 -10.17 6.58 16.44
CA GLY A 463 -9.35 5.98 17.48
C GLY A 463 -10.12 5.07 18.44
N ARG A 464 -9.37 4.28 19.22
CA ARG A 464 -9.86 3.37 20.28
C ARG A 464 -10.91 4.01 21.22
N PRO A 465 -11.90 3.25 21.69
CA PRO A 465 -12.82 3.70 22.75
C PRO A 465 -12.11 4.31 23.96
N GLY A 466 -12.73 5.32 24.57
CA GLY A 466 -12.22 5.99 25.76
C GLY A 466 -11.71 7.43 25.54
N PRO A 467 -11.55 8.19 26.64
CA PRO A 467 -11.20 9.60 26.61
C PRO A 467 -9.73 9.82 26.23
N GLY A 468 -9.38 11.07 25.91
CA GLY A 468 -8.00 11.48 25.67
C GLY A 468 -7.73 11.99 24.26
N PRO A 469 -6.56 12.61 24.03
CA PRO A 469 -6.18 13.18 22.74
C PRO A 469 -5.87 12.09 21.73
N MET A 470 -5.72 12.52 20.48
CA MET A 470 -5.24 11.70 19.37
C MET A 470 -4.28 12.54 18.53
N GLN A 471 -3.22 11.94 18.02
CA GLN A 471 -2.21 12.54 17.16
C GLN A 471 -2.74 12.75 15.74
N THR A 472 -2.29 13.83 15.11
CA THR A 472 -2.74 14.25 13.78
C THR A 472 -2.14 13.41 12.66
N ALA A 473 -0.84 13.17 12.72
CA ALA A 473 -0.05 12.39 11.78
C ALA A 473 0.90 11.48 12.56
N SER A 474 0.73 10.17 12.42
CA SER A 474 1.44 9.18 13.23
C SER A 474 2.03 8.02 12.43
N GLY A 475 1.93 8.05 11.10
CA GLY A 475 2.72 7.19 10.23
C GLY A 475 4.21 7.55 10.28
N SER A 476 4.90 7.49 9.14
CA SER A 476 6.26 8.03 9.09
C SER A 476 6.24 9.56 9.18
N ARG A 477 7.07 10.09 10.08
CA ARG A 477 7.41 11.52 10.14
C ARG A 477 8.89 11.75 9.79
N GLY A 478 9.48 10.82 9.04
CA GLY A 478 10.79 10.94 8.42
C GLY A 478 10.78 11.85 7.21
N ALA A 479 11.95 12.38 6.87
CA ALA A 479 12.13 13.25 5.71
C ALA A 479 12.36 12.48 4.40
N LEU A 480 12.72 11.19 4.46
CA LEU A 480 12.95 10.39 3.28
C LEU A 480 12.82 8.88 3.52
N SER A 481 11.92 8.27 2.76
CA SER A 481 11.91 6.82 2.53
C SER A 481 13.00 6.44 1.54
N TYR A 482 13.74 5.39 1.83
CA TYR A 482 14.80 4.86 0.99
C TYR A 482 14.76 3.34 1.01
N THR A 483 15.25 2.67 -0.03
CA THR A 483 15.21 1.20 -0.07
C THR A 483 16.59 0.58 0.02
N ALA A 484 16.64 -0.69 0.44
CA ALA A 484 17.89 -1.45 0.41
C ALA A 484 18.41 -1.62 -1.03
N SER A 485 17.51 -1.66 -2.02
CA SER A 485 17.86 -1.71 -3.45
C SER A 485 18.53 -0.42 -3.91
N ASP A 486 18.06 0.75 -3.47
CA ASP A 486 18.69 2.04 -3.79
C ASP A 486 20.11 2.09 -3.21
N ILE A 487 20.29 1.67 -1.94
CA ILE A 487 21.62 1.55 -1.33
C ILE A 487 22.54 0.63 -2.13
N ASP A 488 22.02 -0.50 -2.62
CA ASP A 488 22.80 -1.44 -3.44
C ASP A 488 23.16 -0.84 -4.80
N ILE A 489 22.27 -0.06 -5.42
CA ILE A 489 22.56 0.70 -6.64
C ILE A 489 23.67 1.71 -6.38
N ASP A 490 23.64 2.46 -5.28
CA ASP A 490 24.68 3.44 -4.95
C ASP A 490 26.04 2.77 -4.72
N ILE A 491 26.04 1.66 -3.97
CA ILE A 491 27.25 0.86 -3.70
C ILE A 491 27.81 0.30 -5.01
N ASP A 492 26.96 -0.21 -5.90
CA ASP A 492 27.37 -0.75 -7.19
C ASP A 492 27.88 0.33 -8.13
N TRP A 493 27.27 1.52 -8.10
CA TRP A 493 27.72 2.69 -8.86
C TRP A 493 29.13 3.08 -8.44
N VAL A 494 29.40 3.25 -7.13
CA VAL A 494 30.76 3.54 -6.64
C VAL A 494 31.72 2.44 -7.09
N ASN A 495 31.39 1.16 -6.86
CA ASN A 495 32.27 0.06 -7.27
C ASN A 495 32.47 -0.07 -8.80
N GLY A 496 31.53 0.42 -9.60
CA GLY A 496 31.65 0.52 -11.05
C GLY A 496 32.66 1.57 -11.51
N ARG A 497 32.99 2.53 -10.64
CA ARG A 497 33.91 3.65 -10.90
C ARG A 497 35.33 3.42 -10.41
N MET A 498 35.81 2.17 -10.41
CA MET A 498 37.21 1.84 -10.08
C MET A 498 38.24 2.51 -10.99
N ASP A 499 37.83 3.03 -12.15
CA ASP A 499 38.64 3.90 -13.00
C ASP A 499 39.09 5.18 -12.29
N LEU A 500 38.32 5.64 -11.29
CA LEU A 500 38.62 6.80 -10.44
C LEU A 500 39.45 6.44 -9.19
N ASN A 501 40.06 5.26 -9.12
CA ASN A 501 40.92 4.86 -8.01
C ASN A 501 42.33 5.45 -8.10
N ASP A 502 42.40 6.77 -8.24
CA ASP A 502 43.62 7.53 -8.45
C ASP A 502 44.10 8.28 -7.20
N ASN A 503 43.27 8.31 -6.14
CA ASN A 503 43.58 9.00 -4.89
C ASN A 503 43.19 8.19 -3.62
N PRO A 504 43.80 8.51 -2.45
CA PRO A 504 43.60 7.73 -1.22
C PRO A 504 42.16 7.74 -0.67
N SER A 505 41.39 8.80 -0.92
CA SER A 505 40.00 8.89 -0.46
C SER A 505 39.12 7.90 -1.22
N ASN A 506 39.28 7.84 -2.55
CA ASN A 506 38.57 6.89 -3.40
C ASN A 506 38.99 5.45 -3.09
N GLU A 507 40.29 5.19 -2.89
CA GLU A 507 40.79 3.87 -2.48
C GLU A 507 40.12 3.38 -1.19
N THR A 508 39.98 4.28 -0.21
CA THR A 508 39.31 3.98 1.07
C THR A 508 37.83 3.66 0.87
N ALA A 509 37.12 4.44 0.05
CA ALA A 509 35.71 4.21 -0.25
C ALA A 509 35.49 2.83 -0.90
N PHE A 510 36.29 2.47 -1.91
CA PHE A 510 36.23 1.15 -2.54
C PHE A 510 36.53 0.01 -1.55
N ALA A 511 37.55 0.17 -0.71
CA ALA A 511 37.90 -0.84 0.29
C ALA A 511 36.75 -1.09 1.29
N ASN A 512 36.03 -0.04 1.67
CA ASN A 512 34.91 -0.12 2.62
C ASN A 512 33.63 -0.70 2.00
N LEU A 513 33.33 -0.35 0.74
CA LEU A 513 32.04 -0.67 0.10
C LEU A 513 32.07 -1.98 -0.70
N ARG A 514 33.21 -2.38 -1.28
CA ARG A 514 33.32 -3.61 -2.09
C ARG A 514 32.87 -4.88 -1.38
N PRO A 515 33.19 -5.11 -0.08
CA PRO A 515 32.74 -6.31 0.63
C PRO A 515 31.21 -6.46 0.71
N LEU A 516 30.46 -5.37 0.52
CA LEU A 516 29.00 -5.36 0.64
C LEU A 516 28.28 -5.88 -0.62
N ARG A 517 28.97 -6.02 -1.76
CA ARG A 517 28.41 -6.57 -3.01
C ARG A 517 28.14 -8.07 -2.95
N GLU A 518 28.91 -8.78 -2.12
CA GLU A 518 28.86 -10.25 -2.02
C GLU A 518 28.20 -10.71 -0.71
N ARG A 519 27.39 -9.85 -0.08
CA ARG A 519 26.75 -10.16 1.20
C ARG A 519 25.60 -11.15 0.99
N ASP A 520 25.62 -12.26 1.73
CA ASP A 520 24.49 -13.17 1.83
C ASP A 520 23.47 -12.60 2.83
N THR A 521 22.27 -12.27 2.35
CA THR A 521 21.17 -11.76 3.18
C THR A 521 20.55 -12.86 4.05
N GLY A 522 20.85 -14.14 3.80
CA GLY A 522 20.30 -15.30 4.49
C GLY A 522 18.82 -15.58 4.21
N MET A 523 18.14 -14.66 3.53
CA MET A 523 16.73 -14.73 3.13
C MET A 523 16.50 -13.80 1.95
N TRP A 524 15.61 -14.20 1.04
CA TRP A 524 15.16 -13.38 -0.08
C TRP A 524 14.31 -12.22 0.41
N ILE A 525 14.73 -11.01 0.03
CA ILE A 525 14.08 -9.74 0.35
C ILE A 525 13.57 -9.19 -0.98
N THR A 526 12.25 -9.10 -1.12
CA THR A 526 11.64 -8.45 -2.30
C THR A 526 11.52 -6.95 -2.10
N TYR A 527 11.39 -6.51 -0.85
CA TYR A 527 11.38 -5.10 -0.49
C TYR A 527 11.89 -4.92 0.93
N ALA A 528 12.74 -3.92 1.15
CA ALA A 528 13.09 -3.43 2.47
C ALA A 528 13.23 -1.91 2.40
N GLY A 529 12.38 -1.23 3.15
CA GLY A 529 12.38 0.22 3.29
C GLY A 529 13.06 0.66 4.58
N LEU A 530 13.64 1.85 4.57
CA LEU A 530 14.17 2.53 5.74
C LEU A 530 13.92 4.03 5.65
N ASN A 531 13.82 4.66 6.82
CA ASN A 531 13.87 6.10 6.94
C ASN A 531 15.35 6.54 6.90
N LEU A 532 15.79 7.14 5.78
CA LEU A 532 17.18 7.55 5.60
C LEU A 532 17.50 8.86 6.33
N ARG A 533 16.51 9.75 6.44
CA ARG A 533 16.69 11.10 7.00
C ARG A 533 15.64 11.40 8.05
N ASP A 534 16.11 11.72 9.25
CA ASP A 534 15.28 12.33 10.28
C ASP A 534 14.74 13.67 9.78
N GLN A 535 13.44 13.92 9.91
CA GLN A 535 12.90 15.28 9.82
C GLN A 535 13.09 15.97 11.17
N ILE A 536 13.62 17.20 11.19
CA ILE A 536 13.89 17.97 12.40
C ILE A 536 13.36 19.39 12.29
N ARG A 537 13.00 19.98 13.44
CA ARG A 537 12.62 21.40 13.53
C ARG A 537 13.84 22.28 13.67
N GLU A 538 13.65 23.57 13.43
CA GLU A 538 14.65 24.58 13.72
C GLU A 538 14.99 24.56 15.22
N ALA A 539 16.29 24.51 15.53
CA ALA A 539 16.82 24.48 16.90
C ALA A 539 16.30 23.33 17.80
N ASP A 540 15.94 22.19 17.22
CA ASP A 540 15.49 21.00 17.96
C ASP A 540 16.38 19.79 17.66
N ASP A 541 16.70 19.02 18.71
CA ASP A 541 17.58 17.87 18.62
C ASP A 541 16.81 16.54 18.47
N THR A 542 15.49 16.55 18.69
CA THR A 542 14.63 15.37 18.62
C THR A 542 13.96 15.28 17.24
N PRO A 543 14.16 14.18 16.48
CA PRO A 543 13.45 13.91 15.24
C PRO A 543 11.94 13.89 15.41
N LEU A 544 11.21 14.30 14.37
CA LEU A 544 9.74 14.33 14.38
C LEU A 544 9.13 12.94 14.59
N GLN A 545 9.77 11.86 14.12
CA GLN A 545 9.29 10.50 14.36
C GLN A 545 9.31 10.07 15.84
N PHE A 546 9.90 10.84 16.75
CA PHE A 546 9.86 10.58 18.19
C PHE A 546 9.00 11.59 18.96
N LYS A 547 8.29 12.48 18.25
CA LYS A 547 7.44 13.50 18.85
C LYS A 547 5.96 13.16 18.72
N TYR A 548 5.27 13.32 19.84
CA TYR A 548 3.82 13.23 19.90
C TYR A 548 3.18 14.60 19.65
N GLU A 549 2.27 14.68 18.68
CA GLU A 549 1.52 15.88 18.32
C GLU A 549 0.02 15.66 18.30
N ALA A 550 -0.60 15.93 19.45
CA ALA A 550 -2.05 15.88 19.59
C ALA A 550 -2.75 16.86 18.64
N ALA A 551 -3.87 16.41 18.09
CA ALA A 551 -4.84 17.25 17.43
C ALA A 551 -5.47 18.26 18.41
N ASN A 552 -5.98 19.37 17.89
CA ASN A 552 -6.71 20.33 18.72
C ASN A 552 -8.02 19.74 19.28
N CYS A 553 -8.62 18.83 18.53
CA CYS A 553 -9.84 18.12 18.90
C CYS A 553 -9.80 16.71 18.33
N ARG A 554 -10.25 15.74 19.12
CA ARG A 554 -10.55 14.38 18.65
C ARG A 554 -12.06 14.22 18.52
N LEU A 555 -12.54 13.67 17.43
CA LEU A 555 -13.96 13.33 17.22
C LEU A 555 -14.10 11.83 16.97
N TYR A 556 -15.18 11.22 17.42
CA TYR A 556 -15.55 9.89 16.93
C TYR A 556 -16.30 10.02 15.61
N TYR A 557 -16.12 9.04 14.72
CA TYR A 557 -17.09 8.81 13.66
C TYR A 557 -18.45 8.49 14.28
N THR A 558 -19.52 8.94 13.64
CA THR A 558 -20.90 8.60 13.97
C THR A 558 -21.50 7.71 12.90
N LEU A 559 -22.61 7.04 13.21
CA LEU A 559 -23.35 6.25 12.22
C LEU A 559 -23.81 7.09 11.02
N ASP A 560 -23.99 8.40 11.20
CA ASP A 560 -24.45 9.32 10.16
C ASP A 560 -23.30 9.89 9.32
N ASN A 561 -22.06 9.90 9.82
CA ASN A 561 -20.93 10.54 9.16
C ASN A 561 -19.81 9.57 8.71
N VAL A 562 -19.75 8.35 9.24
CA VAL A 562 -18.68 7.39 8.91
C VAL A 562 -18.67 6.96 7.44
N TRP A 563 -19.81 7.07 6.75
CA TRP A 563 -19.96 6.78 5.33
C TRP A 563 -20.66 7.91 4.56
N ASN A 564 -20.60 9.13 5.09
CA ASN A 564 -21.18 10.32 4.45
C ASN A 564 -20.22 11.50 4.65
N MET A 565 -19.38 11.73 3.65
CA MET A 565 -18.29 12.70 3.74
C MET A 565 -18.81 14.14 3.91
N THR A 566 -19.95 14.49 3.30
CA THR A 566 -20.60 15.80 3.52
C THR A 566 -20.92 16.05 4.97
N THR A 567 -21.55 15.06 5.63
CA THR A 567 -21.90 15.17 7.05
C THR A 567 -20.66 15.23 7.91
N LEU A 568 -19.64 14.42 7.59
CA LEU A 568 -18.35 14.43 8.27
C LEU A 568 -17.65 15.79 8.19
N TRP A 569 -17.57 16.39 7.00
CA TRP A 569 -16.96 17.71 6.82
C TRP A 569 -17.74 18.82 7.52
N HIS A 570 -19.07 18.73 7.55
CA HIS A 570 -19.90 19.66 8.33
C HIS A 570 -19.66 19.52 9.85
N ASP A 571 -19.56 18.29 10.37
CA ASP A 571 -19.27 18.03 11.77
C ASP A 571 -17.88 18.56 12.15
N ALA A 572 -16.87 18.30 11.30
CA ALA A 572 -15.51 18.83 11.47
C ALA A 572 -15.49 20.37 11.45
N ALA A 573 -16.16 21.00 10.47
CA ALA A 573 -16.27 22.45 10.39
C ALA A 573 -17.01 23.06 11.60
N ALA A 574 -18.05 22.38 12.11
CA ALA A 574 -18.77 22.82 13.30
C ALA A 574 -17.90 22.75 14.57
N ALA A 575 -17.15 21.66 14.72
CA ALA A 575 -16.19 21.48 15.82
C ALA A 575 -15.04 22.50 15.73
N ALA A 576 -14.58 22.84 14.53
CA ALA A 576 -13.50 23.80 14.32
C ALA A 576 -13.96 25.27 14.48
N PHE A 577 -15.10 25.66 13.93
CA PHE A 577 -15.40 27.10 13.73
C PHE A 577 -16.58 27.64 14.54
N SER A 578 -17.31 26.82 15.30
CA SER A 578 -18.42 27.31 16.13
C SER A 578 -17.92 27.92 17.45
N SER A 579 -18.39 29.12 17.79
CA SER A 579 -17.99 29.84 19.03
C SER A 579 -18.54 29.21 20.30
N ASP A 580 -19.67 28.51 20.20
CA ASP A 580 -20.47 28.10 21.37
C ASP A 580 -20.31 26.62 21.73
N ASN A 581 -19.73 25.79 20.83
CA ASN A 581 -19.70 24.32 20.96
C ASN A 581 -18.41 23.62 20.49
N ALA A 582 -17.35 24.34 20.10
CA ALA A 582 -16.12 23.71 19.57
C ALA A 582 -15.56 22.60 20.48
N SER A 583 -15.49 22.84 21.80
CA SER A 583 -15.00 21.83 22.76
C SER A 583 -16.06 20.82 23.18
N SER A 584 -17.35 21.17 23.06
CA SER A 584 -18.44 20.29 23.46
C SER A 584 -18.70 19.19 22.43
N ALA A 585 -18.15 19.29 21.20
CA ALA A 585 -18.16 18.25 20.16
C ALA A 585 -16.97 17.26 20.28
N CYS A 586 -15.86 17.66 20.90
CA CYS A 586 -14.69 16.79 21.09
C CYS A 586 -14.92 15.64 22.08
N VAL A 587 -14.19 14.54 21.91
CA VAL A 587 -14.09 13.44 22.89
C VAL A 587 -13.63 14.00 24.23
N ALA A 588 -14.16 13.45 25.32
CA ALA A 588 -13.83 13.90 26.67
C ALA A 588 -12.31 13.88 26.91
N ASN A 589 -11.77 14.97 27.48
CA ASN A 589 -10.33 15.15 27.75
C ASN A 589 -9.41 15.03 26.53
N SER A 590 -9.91 15.29 25.31
CA SER A 590 -9.08 15.25 24.09
C SER A 590 -8.43 16.58 23.69
N THR A 591 -8.83 17.68 24.30
CA THR A 591 -8.36 19.03 23.95
C THR A 591 -7.30 19.54 24.92
N GLY A 592 -6.51 20.55 24.51
CA GLY A 592 -5.51 21.21 25.37
C GLY A 592 -4.10 20.61 25.33
N TYR A 593 -3.89 19.58 24.49
CA TYR A 593 -2.60 18.89 24.29
C TYR A 593 -1.85 19.34 23.03
N ALA A 594 -2.52 19.99 22.08
CA ALA A 594 -1.91 20.45 20.84
C ALA A 594 -0.91 21.60 21.10
N ALA A 595 0.35 21.40 20.71
CA ALA A 595 1.39 22.42 20.76
C ALA A 595 1.64 22.94 19.34
N THR A 596 1.55 24.26 19.16
CA THR A 596 2.03 24.93 17.94
C THR A 596 2.76 26.20 18.35
N ASN A 597 3.50 26.83 17.44
CA ASN A 597 4.09 28.15 17.71
C ASN A 597 3.04 29.21 18.12
N ALA A 598 1.77 29.01 17.76
CA ALA A 598 0.64 29.87 18.13
C ALA A 598 -0.10 29.44 19.42
N VAL A 599 0.09 28.19 19.88
CA VAL A 599 -0.64 27.60 21.02
C VAL A 599 0.33 26.99 22.02
N SER A 600 0.46 27.61 23.19
CA SER A 600 1.20 27.05 24.33
C SER A 600 0.34 25.99 25.03
N THR A 601 0.82 24.74 25.09
CA THR A 601 0.13 23.65 25.78
C THR A 601 0.12 23.86 27.29
N THR A 602 -0.97 23.45 27.93
CA THR A 602 -1.05 23.39 29.40
C THR A 602 -0.87 21.97 29.94
N ALA A 603 -1.11 20.95 29.12
CA ALA A 603 -0.99 19.53 29.49
C ALA A 603 0.26 18.89 28.87
N PRO A 604 0.98 18.03 29.62
CA PRO A 604 2.06 17.22 29.04
C PRO A 604 1.49 16.20 28.05
N PRO A 605 2.29 15.75 27.06
CA PRO A 605 1.86 14.68 26.16
C PRO A 605 1.47 13.44 26.97
N PRO A 606 0.46 12.66 26.51
CA PRO A 606 0.13 11.38 27.12
C PRO A 606 1.35 10.46 27.20
N ALA A 607 1.36 9.59 28.20
CA ALA A 607 2.37 8.54 28.25
C ALA A 607 2.27 7.67 26.97
N PRO A 608 3.39 7.33 26.33
CA PRO A 608 3.37 6.43 25.18
C PRO A 608 2.71 5.12 25.60
N ASN A 609 1.61 4.75 24.96
CA ASN A 609 0.92 3.48 25.19
C ASN A 609 1.23 2.52 24.05
N ILE A 610 2.52 2.39 23.73
CA ILE A 610 3.02 1.58 22.62
C ILE A 610 3.00 0.12 23.07
N THR A 611 2.19 -0.69 22.39
CA THR A 611 2.17 -2.14 22.60
C THR A 611 3.17 -2.78 21.64
N VAL A 612 4.21 -3.40 22.18
CA VAL A 612 5.16 -4.18 21.36
C VAL A 612 4.40 -5.38 20.76
N PRO A 613 4.47 -5.62 19.44
CA PRO A 613 3.89 -6.81 18.84
C PRO A 613 4.46 -8.07 19.50
N THR A 614 3.63 -8.82 20.23
CA THR A 614 4.02 -10.10 20.82
C THR A 614 3.46 -11.24 19.98
N ILE A 615 4.35 -12.05 19.41
CA ILE A 615 3.96 -13.31 18.76
C ILE A 615 3.68 -14.33 19.87
N ASN A 616 2.56 -15.04 19.79
CA ASN A 616 2.27 -16.10 20.75
C ASN A 616 3.22 -17.29 20.53
N ASP A 617 4.20 -17.44 21.42
CA ASP A 617 5.21 -18.51 21.37
C ASP A 617 4.59 -19.92 21.38
N ALA A 618 3.37 -20.10 21.88
CA ALA A 618 2.70 -21.40 21.84
C ALA A 618 2.52 -21.92 20.40
N PHE A 619 2.34 -21.03 19.43
CA PHE A 619 2.26 -21.36 18.01
C PHE A 619 3.63 -21.79 17.45
N LEU A 620 4.70 -21.08 17.82
CA LEU A 620 6.09 -21.41 17.45
C LEU A 620 6.60 -22.70 18.12
N SER A 621 6.07 -23.03 19.31
CA SER A 621 6.41 -24.27 20.02
C SER A 621 5.73 -25.52 19.44
N ASN A 622 4.66 -25.35 18.66
CA ASN A 622 3.95 -26.44 17.98
C ASN A 622 4.39 -26.63 16.52
N THR A 623 5.16 -25.70 15.95
CA THR A 623 5.88 -25.94 14.70
C THR A 623 7.10 -26.81 14.99
N ALA A 624 6.87 -28.12 14.87
CA ALA A 624 7.84 -29.22 14.73
C ALA A 624 9.20 -29.01 15.39
N ASP A 625 9.52 -29.86 16.38
CA ASP A 625 10.90 -30.19 16.73
C ASP A 625 11.74 -30.24 15.45
N TYR A 626 12.60 -29.23 15.25
CA TYR A 626 13.57 -29.22 14.17
C TYR A 626 14.54 -30.35 14.48
N VAL A 627 14.25 -31.54 13.96
CA VAL A 627 15.19 -32.66 13.98
C VAL A 627 16.31 -32.30 13.01
N LEU A 628 17.35 -31.66 13.53
CA LEU A 628 18.68 -31.60 12.91
C LEU A 628 19.33 -33.00 12.96
N GLY A 629 18.64 -34.00 12.41
CA GLY A 629 19.14 -35.35 12.20
C GLY A 629 19.13 -35.66 10.71
N ASP A 630 19.98 -36.59 10.29
CA ASP A 630 20.28 -36.97 8.89
C ASP A 630 19.08 -37.33 7.98
N ASP A 631 17.84 -37.24 8.44
CA ASP A 631 16.62 -37.33 7.62
C ASP A 631 16.16 -35.92 7.21
N SER A 632 16.87 -35.35 6.23
CA SER A 632 16.47 -34.13 5.53
C SER A 632 15.04 -34.25 4.96
N GLY A 633 14.08 -33.55 5.57
CA GLY A 633 12.90 -33.02 4.89
C GLY A 633 11.85 -34.01 4.38
N ASN A 634 11.90 -35.30 4.74
CA ASN A 634 10.94 -36.29 4.25
C ASN A 634 9.70 -36.45 5.15
N HIS A 635 9.28 -35.37 5.81
CA HIS A 635 7.92 -35.27 6.32
C HIS A 635 7.04 -34.75 5.17
N PRO A 636 6.31 -35.64 4.46
CA PRO A 636 5.30 -35.15 3.56
C PRO A 636 4.37 -34.25 4.37
N LEU A 637 4.20 -33.01 3.93
CA LEU A 637 3.00 -32.26 4.26
C LEU A 637 1.86 -33.26 4.01
N LEU A 638 1.04 -33.54 5.04
CA LEU A 638 -0.12 -34.40 4.88
C LEU A 638 -1.06 -33.70 3.91
N ALA A 639 -0.83 -33.93 2.61
CA ALA A 639 -1.80 -33.67 1.57
C ALA A 639 -3.08 -34.33 2.04
N GLY A 640 -4.16 -33.56 2.18
CA GLY A 640 -5.49 -34.11 2.39
C GLY A 640 -5.65 -35.29 1.43
N THR A 641 -5.89 -36.48 1.99
CA THR A 641 -5.68 -37.78 1.36
C THR A 641 -5.96 -37.78 -0.15
N THR A 642 -4.92 -37.62 -0.97
CA THR A 642 -5.03 -37.82 -2.42
C THR A 642 -4.99 -39.32 -2.67
N SER A 643 -6.11 -39.99 -2.46
CA SER A 643 -6.33 -41.29 -3.10
C SER A 643 -6.30 -41.07 -4.61
N SER A 644 -5.32 -41.61 -5.31
CA SER A 644 -5.31 -41.69 -6.76
C SER A 644 -6.56 -42.46 -7.21
N LEU A 645 -7.59 -41.75 -7.65
CA LEU A 645 -8.87 -42.35 -8.04
C LEU A 645 -9.13 -42.11 -9.52
N SER A 646 -9.34 -43.23 -10.20
CA SER A 646 -9.79 -43.42 -11.57
C SER A 646 -10.90 -42.43 -12.01
N SER A 647 -10.71 -41.75 -13.15
CA SER A 647 -11.67 -40.82 -13.78
C SER A 647 -12.86 -41.52 -14.48
N SER A 648 -13.29 -42.68 -14.00
CA SER A 648 -14.27 -43.54 -14.68
C SER A 648 -15.74 -43.09 -14.57
N SER A 649 -16.03 -41.90 -14.06
CA SER A 649 -17.40 -41.47 -13.71
C SER A 649 -17.99 -40.34 -14.56
N LEU A 650 -17.24 -39.73 -15.50
CA LEU A 650 -17.78 -38.64 -16.33
C LEU A 650 -18.84 -39.16 -17.31
N GLN A 651 -20.07 -38.64 -17.20
CA GLN A 651 -21.19 -38.97 -18.06
C GLN A 651 -21.51 -37.82 -19.01
N LEU A 652 -21.65 -38.14 -20.30
CA LEU A 652 -22.07 -37.17 -21.31
C LEU A 652 -23.51 -36.70 -21.05
N CYS A 653 -23.76 -35.43 -21.34
CA CYS A 653 -25.11 -34.92 -21.32
C CYS A 653 -25.96 -35.52 -22.43
N THR A 654 -27.24 -35.66 -22.13
CA THR A 654 -28.23 -36.07 -23.12
C THR A 654 -28.33 -35.02 -24.24
N SER A 655 -28.84 -35.40 -25.40
CA SER A 655 -29.05 -34.48 -26.54
C SER A 655 -29.99 -33.31 -26.21
N ALA A 656 -30.71 -33.36 -25.10
CA ALA A 656 -31.54 -32.28 -24.58
C ALA A 656 -30.80 -31.31 -23.62
N GLY A 657 -29.47 -31.41 -23.50
CA GLY A 657 -28.65 -30.54 -22.64
C GLY A 657 -28.82 -30.79 -21.15
N LYS A 658 -29.27 -31.99 -20.76
CA LYS A 658 -29.49 -32.37 -19.36
C LYS A 658 -28.63 -33.57 -18.95
N CYS A 659 -28.28 -33.62 -17.68
CA CYS A 659 -27.65 -34.78 -17.06
C CYS A 659 -28.53 -36.03 -17.23
N PRO A 660 -27.94 -37.22 -17.44
CA PRO A 660 -28.67 -38.48 -17.49
C PRO A 660 -29.52 -38.73 -16.22
N THR A 661 -30.60 -39.49 -16.38
CA THR A 661 -31.56 -39.79 -15.31
C THR A 661 -30.87 -40.44 -14.11
N GLY A 662 -30.98 -39.83 -12.92
CA GLY A 662 -30.35 -40.30 -11.68
C GLY A 662 -29.14 -39.50 -11.20
N LEU A 663 -28.69 -38.50 -11.98
CA LEU A 663 -27.60 -37.59 -11.60
C LEU A 663 -28.11 -36.16 -11.38
N THR A 664 -27.74 -35.55 -10.25
CA THR A 664 -28.00 -34.15 -9.92
C THR A 664 -26.77 -33.30 -10.29
N GLY A 665 -26.86 -32.57 -11.40
CA GLY A 665 -25.74 -31.80 -11.92
C GLY A 665 -26.16 -30.76 -12.96
N THR A 666 -25.19 -30.08 -13.54
CA THR A 666 -25.39 -29.15 -14.67
C THR A 666 -24.47 -29.55 -15.81
N CYS A 667 -24.97 -29.48 -17.04
CA CYS A 667 -24.18 -29.77 -18.23
C CYS A 667 -23.22 -28.62 -18.49
N GLN A 668 -21.93 -28.94 -18.61
CA GLN A 668 -20.88 -27.98 -18.92
C GLN A 668 -20.03 -28.51 -20.07
N ASP A 669 -19.62 -27.60 -20.93
CA ASP A 669 -18.78 -27.94 -22.07
C ASP A 669 -17.32 -28.00 -21.62
N VAL A 670 -16.71 -29.16 -21.84
CA VAL A 670 -15.33 -29.45 -21.44
C VAL A 670 -14.53 -29.75 -22.69
N ALA A 671 -13.41 -29.06 -22.86
CA ALA A 671 -12.44 -29.35 -23.91
C ALA A 671 -11.64 -30.60 -23.53
N ILE A 672 -11.65 -31.61 -24.40
CA ILE A 672 -11.00 -32.91 -24.17
C ILE A 672 -9.93 -33.09 -25.23
N GLN A 673 -8.67 -33.15 -24.82
CA GLN A 673 -7.56 -33.47 -25.73
C GLN A 673 -7.54 -34.98 -25.99
N CYS A 674 -7.99 -35.40 -27.19
CA CYS A 674 -7.93 -36.80 -27.59
C CYS A 674 -6.48 -37.19 -27.94
N PRO A 675 -6.01 -38.40 -27.58
CA PRO A 675 -4.66 -38.85 -27.92
C PRO A 675 -4.42 -38.81 -29.45
N GLY A 676 -3.35 -38.14 -29.87
CA GLY A 676 -2.98 -37.98 -31.28
C GLY A 676 -3.75 -36.90 -32.05
N ALA A 677 -4.74 -36.23 -31.45
CA ALA A 677 -5.42 -35.10 -32.08
C ALA A 677 -4.58 -33.82 -31.92
N LYS A 678 -4.50 -33.01 -32.99
CA LYS A 678 -3.85 -31.68 -32.95
C LYS A 678 -4.71 -30.60 -32.29
N LYS A 679 -6.01 -30.86 -32.08
CA LYS A 679 -6.95 -29.93 -31.46
C LYS A 679 -7.83 -30.66 -30.44
N ALA A 680 -8.12 -29.99 -29.33
CA ALA A 680 -9.05 -30.47 -28.33
C ALA A 680 -10.48 -30.55 -28.91
N VAL A 681 -11.24 -31.52 -28.43
CA VAL A 681 -12.63 -31.75 -28.82
C VAL A 681 -13.53 -31.36 -27.65
N THR A 682 -14.44 -30.41 -27.88
CA THR A 682 -15.40 -29.99 -26.85
C THR A 682 -16.55 -30.98 -26.72
N ARG A 683 -16.89 -31.35 -25.48
CA ARG A 683 -18.02 -32.23 -25.15
C ARG A 683 -18.80 -31.69 -23.96
N SER A 684 -20.12 -31.80 -24.03
CA SER A 684 -21.00 -31.43 -22.91
C SER A 684 -21.08 -32.58 -21.91
N VAL A 685 -20.59 -32.36 -20.70
CA VAL A 685 -20.46 -33.35 -19.64
C VAL A 685 -21.30 -32.94 -18.44
N CYS A 686 -21.97 -33.89 -17.80
CA CYS A 686 -22.73 -33.64 -16.59
C CYS A 686 -21.79 -33.47 -15.38
N MET A 687 -21.77 -32.28 -14.77
CA MET A 687 -20.93 -31.98 -13.61
C MET A 687 -21.77 -31.82 -12.33
N THR A 688 -21.33 -32.44 -11.24
CA THR A 688 -21.95 -32.32 -9.92
C THR A 688 -21.64 -30.96 -9.31
N ARG A 689 -22.62 -30.34 -8.64
CA ARG A 689 -22.44 -29.07 -7.93
C ARG A 689 -21.76 -29.29 -6.59
N CYS A 690 -20.92 -28.34 -6.19
CA CYS A 690 -20.24 -28.34 -4.89
C CYS A 690 -20.30 -26.96 -4.24
N SER A 691 -19.95 -26.89 -2.96
CA SER A 691 -19.81 -25.65 -2.21
C SER A 691 -18.40 -25.50 -1.63
N SER A 692 -17.90 -24.27 -1.50
CA SER A 692 -16.60 -24.00 -0.90
C SER A 692 -16.51 -24.36 0.59
N VAL A 693 -17.63 -24.59 1.28
CA VAL A 693 -17.68 -25.04 2.69
C VAL A 693 -17.44 -26.54 2.83
N ASN A 694 -17.90 -27.34 1.86
CA ASN A 694 -17.81 -28.80 1.88
C ASN A 694 -16.96 -29.36 0.73
N GLY A 695 -16.04 -28.56 0.19
CA GLY A 695 -15.41 -28.76 -1.12
C GLY A 695 -14.85 -30.16 -1.40
N ASN A 696 -14.34 -30.87 -0.38
CA ASN A 696 -13.89 -32.25 -0.51
C ASN A 696 -15.00 -33.29 -0.29
N ALA A 697 -15.98 -33.06 0.59
CA ALA A 697 -17.06 -34.01 0.85
C ALA A 697 -18.04 -34.11 -0.33
N ASP A 698 -18.35 -32.99 -0.98
CA ASP A 698 -19.28 -32.93 -2.11
C ASP A 698 -18.71 -33.63 -3.36
N CYS A 699 -17.38 -33.61 -3.53
CA CYS A 699 -16.69 -34.14 -4.71
C CYS A 699 -15.91 -35.44 -4.45
N ALA A 700 -15.82 -35.91 -3.20
CA ALA A 700 -15.07 -37.11 -2.79
C ALA A 700 -15.49 -38.37 -3.54
N ALA A 701 -16.80 -38.57 -3.78
CA ALA A 701 -17.30 -39.75 -4.48
C ALA A 701 -16.85 -39.83 -5.95
N GLN A 702 -16.38 -38.71 -6.52
CA GLN A 702 -15.95 -38.61 -7.91
C GLN A 702 -14.44 -38.41 -8.07
N GLY A 703 -13.69 -38.27 -6.96
CA GLY A 703 -12.24 -38.04 -7.00
C GLY A 703 -11.84 -36.69 -7.62
N THR A 704 -12.69 -35.67 -7.48
CA THR A 704 -12.54 -34.36 -8.13
C THR A 704 -12.50 -33.21 -7.11
N GLY A 705 -12.07 -32.02 -7.53
CA GLY A 705 -12.04 -30.82 -6.69
C GLY A 705 -13.17 -29.84 -7.04
N CYS A 706 -13.62 -29.04 -6.08
CA CYS A 706 -14.63 -28.01 -6.32
C CYS A 706 -14.00 -26.80 -7.02
N THR A 707 -14.41 -26.51 -8.26
CA THR A 707 -14.02 -25.29 -8.98
C THR A 707 -15.15 -24.28 -8.91
N GLY A 708 -14.87 -23.04 -8.49
CA GLY A 708 -15.88 -21.99 -8.38
C GLY A 708 -16.62 -21.75 -9.70
N LEU A 709 -17.90 -21.35 -9.61
CA LEU A 709 -18.58 -20.74 -10.74
C LEU A 709 -17.85 -19.43 -11.05
N ASP A 710 -17.12 -19.37 -12.16
CA ASP A 710 -16.69 -18.09 -12.72
C ASP A 710 -17.94 -17.21 -12.81
N SER A 711 -17.90 -16.07 -12.13
CA SER A 711 -18.93 -15.04 -12.22
C SER A 711 -18.85 -14.36 -13.58
N GLY A 712 -19.14 -15.10 -14.66
CA GLY A 712 -19.53 -14.58 -15.98
C GLY A 712 -18.67 -13.46 -16.59
N ARG A 713 -17.36 -13.37 -16.32
CA ARG A 713 -16.47 -12.41 -16.98
C ARG A 713 -15.76 -13.12 -18.14
N LYS A 714 -15.95 -12.62 -19.36
CA LYS A 714 -15.30 -13.16 -20.57
C LYS A 714 -13.80 -12.90 -20.50
N ASP A 715 -13.01 -13.94 -20.75
CA ASP A 715 -11.55 -13.88 -20.92
C ASP A 715 -11.20 -12.89 -22.02
N GLY A 716 -10.58 -11.77 -21.65
CA GLY A 716 -10.11 -10.77 -22.60
C GLY A 716 -10.12 -9.36 -22.02
N GLN A 717 -9.27 -9.12 -21.01
CA GLN A 717 -8.63 -7.84 -20.69
C GLN A 717 -7.96 -7.96 -19.31
N VAL A 718 -6.80 -8.59 -19.27
CA VAL A 718 -5.76 -8.33 -18.27
C VAL A 718 -4.45 -8.35 -19.06
N ALA A 719 -4.13 -7.22 -19.68
CA ALA A 719 -2.78 -6.93 -20.12
C ALA A 719 -2.12 -6.17 -18.98
N SER A 720 -1.17 -6.82 -18.31
CA SER A 720 -0.36 -6.23 -17.25
C SER A 720 0.72 -5.35 -17.87
N THR A 721 0.71 -4.06 -17.60
CA THR A 721 1.92 -3.23 -17.72
C THR A 721 2.61 -3.22 -16.36
N SER A 722 3.76 -3.89 -16.34
CA SER A 722 4.72 -3.93 -15.25
C SER A 722 5.38 -2.57 -15.04
N ALA A 723 5.18 -1.96 -13.87
CA ALA A 723 6.10 -1.01 -13.28
C ALA A 723 6.05 -1.20 -11.76
N SER A 724 7.22 -1.21 -11.15
CA SER A 724 7.48 -1.27 -9.71
C SER A 724 6.72 -0.17 -8.98
N GLY A 725 5.62 -0.55 -8.35
CA GLY A 725 4.82 0.26 -7.44
C GLY A 725 3.98 -0.68 -6.60
N SER A 726 3.82 -0.37 -5.32
CA SER A 726 3.02 -1.10 -4.33
C SER A 726 1.58 -1.30 -4.82
N GLY A 727 1.34 -2.36 -5.59
CA GLY A 727 0.10 -2.57 -6.33
C GLY A 727 -0.88 -3.51 -5.63
N GLY A 728 -1.58 -3.03 -4.60
CA GLY A 728 -2.76 -3.70 -4.02
C GLY A 728 -4.06 -3.50 -4.83
N GLY A 729 -4.02 -2.70 -5.91
CA GLY A 729 -5.19 -2.10 -6.55
C GLY A 729 -6.17 -3.04 -7.27
N ALA A 730 -5.83 -4.31 -7.52
CA ALA A 730 -6.74 -5.24 -8.19
C ALA A 730 -7.66 -6.03 -7.25
N LEU A 731 -7.38 -6.08 -5.95
CA LEU A 731 -8.07 -6.95 -5.01
C LEU A 731 -9.37 -6.35 -4.43
N ALA A 732 -9.47 -5.02 -4.35
CA ALA A 732 -10.58 -4.34 -3.65
C ALA A 732 -11.94 -4.51 -4.33
N LYS A 733 -12.03 -4.46 -5.67
CA LYS A 733 -13.32 -4.51 -6.39
C LYS A 733 -13.91 -5.93 -6.54
N GLY A 734 -13.23 -6.96 -6.03
CA GLY A 734 -13.46 -8.37 -6.43
C GLY A 734 -14.04 -9.33 -5.40
N PHE A 735 -14.19 -8.98 -4.11
CA PHE A 735 -14.71 -9.91 -3.11
C PHE A 735 -16.25 -10.05 -3.17
N ASN A 736 -16.72 -10.65 -4.26
CA ASN A 736 -18.13 -10.97 -4.46
C ASN A 736 -18.55 -12.14 -3.54
N ARG A 737 -19.08 -11.76 -2.37
CA ARG A 737 -19.95 -12.37 -1.34
C ARG A 737 -20.58 -13.77 -1.47
N ASN A 738 -20.12 -14.66 -2.34
CA ASN A 738 -20.66 -16.01 -2.40
C ASN A 738 -19.61 -17.00 -1.93
N VAL A 739 -19.90 -17.64 -0.80
CA VAL A 739 -19.51 -19.03 -0.55
C VAL A 739 -19.64 -19.78 -1.86
N GLY A 740 -18.51 -20.02 -2.53
CA GLY A 740 -18.45 -20.37 -3.94
C GLY A 740 -19.27 -21.62 -4.22
N ARG A 741 -20.44 -21.47 -4.84
CA ARG A 741 -21.08 -22.59 -5.51
C ARG A 741 -20.22 -22.89 -6.72
N GLY A 742 -19.77 -24.12 -6.83
CA GLY A 742 -18.87 -24.58 -7.88
C GLY A 742 -19.35 -25.86 -8.54
N TYR A 743 -18.51 -26.41 -9.40
CA TYR A 743 -18.67 -27.75 -9.92
C TYR A 743 -17.48 -28.63 -9.57
N CYS A 744 -17.74 -29.89 -9.30
CA CYS A 744 -16.74 -30.92 -9.10
C CYS A 744 -16.01 -31.18 -10.43
N LYS A 745 -14.91 -30.46 -10.69
CA LYS A 745 -14.13 -30.59 -11.93
C LYS A 745 -13.02 -31.63 -11.73
N PRO A 746 -12.92 -32.65 -12.59
CA PRO A 746 -11.78 -33.54 -12.55
C PRO A 746 -10.52 -32.78 -12.95
N LYS A 747 -9.39 -33.08 -12.29
CA LYS A 747 -8.07 -32.69 -12.79
C LYS A 747 -7.81 -33.45 -14.09
N ILE A 748 -8.14 -32.84 -15.23
CA ILE A 748 -7.85 -33.41 -16.54
C ILE A 748 -6.35 -33.25 -16.78
N THR A 749 -5.58 -34.22 -16.31
CA THR A 749 -4.18 -34.40 -16.72
C THR A 749 -4.19 -35.19 -18.03
N PRO A 750 -3.25 -35.02 -18.98
CA PRO A 750 -3.27 -35.75 -20.26
C PRO A 750 -3.39 -37.26 -20.03
N VAL A 751 -4.55 -37.83 -20.39
CA VAL A 751 -4.85 -39.23 -20.08
C VAL A 751 -4.07 -40.14 -21.03
N ARG A 752 -3.01 -40.80 -20.53
CA ARG A 752 -2.38 -41.94 -21.22
C ARG A 752 -3.19 -43.21 -20.92
N GLY A 753 -4.11 -43.57 -21.81
CA GLY A 753 -4.79 -44.87 -21.74
C GLY A 753 -5.99 -45.02 -22.67
N ALA A 754 -6.00 -46.07 -23.49
CA ALA A 754 -7.01 -46.30 -24.54
C ALA A 754 -8.43 -46.61 -24.01
N GLU A 755 -8.59 -46.97 -22.73
CA GLU A 755 -9.90 -47.35 -22.16
C GLU A 755 -10.73 -46.14 -21.70
N VAL A 756 -10.09 -45.08 -21.19
CA VAL A 756 -10.79 -43.84 -20.77
C VAL A 756 -11.32 -43.06 -21.98
N VAL A 757 -10.62 -43.14 -23.11
CA VAL A 757 -10.95 -42.48 -24.39
C VAL A 757 -12.26 -42.99 -25.01
N LYS A 758 -12.66 -44.24 -24.70
CA LYS A 758 -13.94 -44.81 -25.18
C LYS A 758 -15.17 -44.19 -24.51
N ALA A 759 -15.06 -43.67 -23.28
CA ALA A 759 -16.20 -43.11 -22.55
C ALA A 759 -16.56 -41.69 -22.99
N LEU A 760 -15.63 -40.93 -23.57
CA LEU A 760 -15.79 -39.51 -23.94
C LEU A 760 -16.01 -39.26 -25.44
N ALA A 761 -16.25 -40.32 -26.23
CA ALA A 761 -16.58 -40.25 -27.66
C ALA A 761 -15.63 -39.35 -28.48
N CYS A 762 -14.32 -39.57 -28.35
CA CYS A 762 -13.36 -39.06 -29.32
C CYS A 762 -13.72 -39.61 -30.71
N PRO A 763 -13.83 -38.77 -31.76
CA PRO A 763 -13.99 -39.26 -33.13
C PRO A 763 -12.82 -40.20 -33.47
N ARG A 764 -13.09 -41.27 -34.22
CA ARG A 764 -12.03 -42.12 -34.76
C ARG A 764 -11.15 -41.37 -35.73
#